data_AF-A0A1H0DKE4-F1
#
_entry.id   AF-A0A1H0DKE4-F1
#
_cell.length_a   1.000
_cell.length_b   1.000
_cell.length_c   1.000
_cell.angle_alpha   90.00
_cell.angle_beta   90.00
_cell.angle_gamma   90.00
#
_symmetry.space_group_name_H-M   'P 1'
#
loop_
_entity.id
_entity.type
_entity.pdbx_description
1 polymer ?
#
loop_
_entity_poly.entity_id
_entity_poly.type
_entity_poly.pdbx_seq_one_letter_code
_entity_poly.pdbx_strand_id
1 'polypeptide(L)'
;MPHALSTALAAVPPLAVRVAGARVILTGPVAGQLGREPNLSTFLHRCLRLDRLERVCFDLAAARIELRFGAAIAAGAGLRDLARVMRDAEPRAALRSSAFTRHVGERVWDEPVTLWRSGRLLSTWRLQHLGGDRIRLSHGLLRDPAALAFVAAYLDRSGAVTAIDGSSARIGFLDIRCDPGDPHGLLRLVTEAEAIESVLRRRADAPFTNPEGRGLLLNANLALAVGAAAFPPLLPASAVILAVASWPAARQAWGQLRQRRADVTTVLTILSALALLNGDHIPAALMLWLFRAWDRLTRATLRRTELRLFERLAATTQDPHAKDPRTLHGAAEAAVSIFATEPRSRAATAFANASTPLMLCVGASALFTGGTPLAQAVLRPDFFSPVLVHRRIAAAELALHLAEQGIVVRDFGALLAIREADEILLDDSVAWDASSLTSGTFGSRMAALGLRETVLFRSGREDDAQDAASRLGATRHFVRSAVHTPASYLAQQRFLGHRIIHVHAVHGADPHARSDVPVAVGPAVLAAGATAPIGLAAPDLERLCAIVERVRATQGEETAVKRMTVAVNAALIGACVYAGLSATGVVVIGTAATAGLWLGLEGRLGRTARRHPGLREVQAHAAPVPGQGALGAAA
;
A
#
# COMPACT_ATOMS: atom_id res chain seq x y z
N MET A 1 2.95 16.51 -53.63
CA MET A 1 2.78 15.05 -53.74
C MET A 1 1.82 14.54 -52.65
N PRO A 2 0.53 14.32 -52.94
CA PRO A 2 -0.43 13.80 -51.96
C PRO A 2 -1.21 12.56 -52.47
N HIS A 3 -0.53 11.50 -52.93
CA HIS A 3 -1.20 10.26 -53.40
C HIS A 3 -0.62 8.92 -52.89
N ALA A 4 0.31 8.92 -51.94
CA ALA A 4 0.97 7.69 -51.48
C ALA A 4 0.49 7.15 -50.11
N LEU A 5 -0.63 7.63 -49.56
CA LEU A 5 -1.15 7.20 -48.24
C LEU A 5 -2.44 6.35 -48.29
N SER A 6 -2.90 5.93 -49.48
CA SER A 6 -4.23 5.30 -49.62
C SER A 6 -4.25 3.77 -49.79
N THR A 7 -3.12 3.05 -49.77
CA THR A 7 -3.10 1.62 -50.16
C THR A 7 -2.26 0.71 -49.26
N ALA A 8 -2.16 1.04 -47.97
CA ALA A 8 -1.73 0.11 -46.94
C ALA A 8 -2.84 -0.10 -45.90
N LEU A 9 -4.07 -0.39 -46.34
CA LEU A 9 -5.02 -1.17 -45.54
C LEU A 9 -4.45 -2.59 -45.44
N ALA A 10 -3.40 -2.76 -44.63
CA ALA A 10 -2.89 -4.06 -44.24
C ALA A 10 -4.09 -4.87 -43.73
N ALA A 11 -4.33 -6.03 -44.36
CA ALA A 11 -5.43 -6.92 -44.02
C ALA A 11 -5.43 -7.13 -42.50
N VAL A 12 -6.41 -6.52 -41.82
CA VAL A 12 -6.53 -6.65 -40.37
C VAL A 12 -6.68 -8.13 -40.09
N PRO A 13 -5.77 -8.76 -39.33
CA PRO A 13 -5.80 -10.20 -39.13
C PRO A 13 -7.16 -10.59 -38.56
N PRO A 14 -7.82 -11.61 -39.14
CA PRO A 14 -9.21 -11.93 -38.82
C PRO A 14 -9.37 -12.31 -37.35
N LEU A 15 -10.46 -11.85 -36.74
CA LEU A 15 -10.88 -12.30 -35.42
C LEU A 15 -11.26 -13.78 -35.50
N ALA A 16 -10.48 -14.66 -34.86
CA ALA A 16 -10.82 -16.08 -34.81
C ALA A 16 -11.88 -16.32 -33.72
N VAL A 17 -12.99 -16.95 -34.11
CA VAL A 17 -14.12 -17.24 -33.22
C VAL A 17 -14.30 -18.76 -33.11
N ARG A 18 -14.17 -19.31 -31.90
CA ARG A 18 -14.39 -20.74 -31.62
C ARG A 18 -15.57 -20.90 -30.67
N VAL A 19 -16.53 -21.76 -31.04
CA VAL A 19 -17.66 -22.13 -30.16
C VAL A 19 -17.41 -23.52 -29.59
N ALA A 20 -17.49 -23.66 -28.27
CA ALA A 20 -17.34 -24.93 -27.56
C ALA A 20 -18.44 -25.04 -26.49
N GLY A 21 -19.58 -25.63 -26.86
CA GLY A 21 -20.75 -25.78 -26.00
C GLY A 21 -21.34 -24.42 -25.60
N ALA A 22 -21.24 -24.08 -24.32
CA ALA A 22 -21.70 -22.80 -23.77
C ALA A 22 -20.62 -21.70 -23.78
N ARG A 23 -19.49 -21.92 -24.46
CA ARG A 23 -18.36 -20.98 -24.52
C ARG A 23 -18.14 -20.48 -25.94
N VAL A 24 -17.91 -19.18 -26.07
CA VAL A 24 -17.41 -18.53 -27.30
C VAL A 24 -16.06 -17.93 -26.97
N ILE A 25 -15.03 -18.34 -27.70
CA ILE A 25 -13.66 -17.89 -27.52
C ILE A 25 -13.30 -17.04 -28.73
N LEU A 26 -12.96 -15.79 -28.48
CA LEU A 26 -12.44 -14.82 -29.44
C LEU A 26 -10.93 -14.74 -29.26
N THR A 27 -10.15 -14.90 -30.32
CA THR A 27 -8.68 -14.80 -30.27
C THR A 27 -8.14 -13.97 -31.42
N GLY A 28 -7.01 -13.33 -31.18
CA GLY A 28 -6.25 -12.57 -32.17
C GLY A 28 -6.19 -11.07 -31.86
N PRO A 29 -5.51 -10.27 -32.70
CA PRO A 29 -5.24 -8.87 -32.40
C PRO A 29 -6.48 -8.02 -32.17
N VAL A 30 -7.57 -8.30 -32.90
CA VAL A 30 -8.87 -7.63 -32.71
C VAL A 30 -9.44 -7.92 -31.31
N ALA A 31 -9.32 -9.14 -30.79
CA ALA A 31 -9.73 -9.45 -29.42
C ALA A 31 -8.86 -8.69 -28.40
N GLY A 32 -7.55 -8.59 -28.65
CA GLY A 32 -6.65 -7.76 -27.85
C GLY A 32 -7.03 -6.27 -27.86
N GLN A 33 -7.45 -5.73 -29.00
CA GLN A 33 -7.93 -4.34 -29.13
C GLN A 33 -9.30 -4.11 -28.48
N LEU A 34 -10.23 -5.06 -28.61
CA LEU A 34 -11.53 -5.02 -27.92
C LEU A 34 -11.37 -5.06 -26.40
N GLY A 35 -10.29 -5.66 -25.91
CA GLY A 35 -9.93 -5.69 -24.50
C GLY A 35 -9.32 -4.40 -23.95
N ARG A 36 -9.14 -3.34 -24.77
CA ARG A 36 -8.51 -2.07 -24.39
C ARG A 36 -9.43 -0.88 -24.67
N GLU A 37 -9.27 0.21 -23.92
CA GLU A 37 -9.99 1.46 -24.21
C GLU A 37 -9.55 2.06 -25.55
N PRO A 38 -10.46 2.72 -26.30
CA PRO A 38 -11.86 3.01 -25.94
C PRO A 38 -12.87 1.89 -26.28
N ASN A 39 -12.41 0.81 -26.93
CA ASN A 39 -13.30 -0.22 -27.48
C ASN A 39 -13.93 -1.12 -26.41
N LEU A 40 -13.25 -1.28 -25.28
CA LEU A 40 -13.66 -2.13 -24.16
C LEU A 40 -15.01 -1.74 -23.58
N SER A 41 -15.21 -0.46 -23.25
CA SER A 41 -16.51 0.06 -22.80
C SER A 41 -17.64 -0.34 -23.75
N THR A 42 -17.47 -0.04 -25.05
CA THR A 42 -18.47 -0.36 -26.08
C THR A 42 -18.74 -1.85 -26.19
N PHE A 43 -17.68 -2.67 -26.15
CA PHE A 43 -17.79 -4.12 -26.19
C PHE A 43 -18.56 -4.68 -24.98
N LEU A 44 -18.28 -4.19 -23.77
CA LEU A 44 -18.97 -4.61 -22.55
C LEU A 44 -20.44 -4.18 -22.56
N HIS A 45 -20.76 -2.98 -23.05
CA HIS A 45 -22.14 -2.50 -23.24
C HIS A 45 -22.93 -3.45 -24.13
N ARG A 46 -22.30 -3.94 -25.20
CA ARG A 46 -22.91 -4.91 -26.13
C ARG A 46 -23.06 -6.29 -25.48
N CYS A 47 -22.07 -6.73 -24.70
CA CYS A 47 -22.13 -8.00 -23.96
C CYS A 47 -23.32 -8.06 -23.00
N LEU A 48 -23.67 -6.95 -22.33
CA LEU A 48 -24.83 -6.90 -21.43
C LEU A 48 -26.19 -7.10 -22.10
N ARG A 49 -26.27 -6.96 -23.42
CA ARG A 49 -27.50 -7.24 -24.18
C ARG A 49 -27.71 -8.72 -24.45
N LEU A 50 -26.71 -9.56 -24.18
CA LEU A 50 -26.78 -10.99 -24.37
C LEU A 50 -27.45 -11.63 -23.15
N ASP A 51 -28.76 -11.89 -23.22
CA ASP A 51 -29.57 -12.32 -22.07
C ASP A 51 -29.09 -13.60 -21.38
N ARG A 52 -28.32 -14.44 -22.07
CA ARG A 52 -27.79 -15.69 -21.52
C ARG A 52 -26.32 -15.62 -21.08
N LEU A 53 -25.67 -14.47 -21.19
CA LEU A 53 -24.28 -14.32 -20.80
C LEU A 53 -24.14 -14.46 -19.27
N GLU A 54 -23.27 -15.35 -18.81
CA GLU A 54 -22.94 -15.55 -17.40
C GLU A 54 -21.64 -14.85 -17.01
N ARG A 55 -20.61 -14.96 -17.86
CA ARG A 55 -19.29 -14.37 -17.59
C ARG A 55 -18.55 -14.01 -18.87
N VAL A 56 -17.66 -13.03 -18.74
CA VAL A 56 -16.68 -12.63 -19.76
C VAL A 56 -15.30 -12.74 -19.14
N CYS A 57 -14.39 -13.49 -19.75
CA CYS A 57 -13.00 -13.58 -19.31
C CYS A 57 -12.09 -12.92 -20.33
N PHE A 58 -11.24 -12.01 -19.90
CA PHE A 58 -10.22 -11.34 -20.71
C PHE A 58 -8.84 -11.88 -20.36
N ASP A 59 -8.07 -12.27 -21.36
CA ASP A 59 -6.65 -12.60 -21.25
C ASP A 59 -5.93 -11.80 -22.32
N LEU A 60 -5.49 -10.59 -21.95
CA LEU A 60 -4.91 -9.64 -22.90
C LEU A 60 -3.50 -10.05 -23.33
N ALA A 61 -2.75 -10.74 -22.47
CA ALA A 61 -1.45 -11.30 -22.80
C ALA A 61 -1.58 -12.33 -23.93
N ALA A 62 -2.63 -13.16 -23.92
CA ALA A 62 -2.94 -14.10 -24.99
C ALA A 62 -3.83 -13.51 -26.11
N ALA A 63 -4.18 -12.22 -26.05
CA ALA A 63 -5.16 -11.58 -26.93
C ALA A 63 -6.45 -12.42 -27.10
N ARG A 64 -7.01 -12.87 -25.98
CA ARG A 64 -8.13 -13.80 -25.91
C ARG A 64 -9.28 -13.25 -25.06
N ILE A 65 -10.51 -13.40 -25.54
CA ILE A 65 -11.74 -13.13 -24.79
C ILE A 65 -12.60 -14.39 -24.79
N GLU A 66 -13.05 -14.85 -23.62
CA GLU A 66 -13.97 -15.98 -23.47
C GLU A 66 -15.32 -15.50 -22.93
N LEU A 67 -16.36 -15.63 -23.73
CA LEU A 67 -17.75 -15.44 -23.33
C LEU A 67 -18.33 -16.79 -22.91
N ARG A 68 -18.90 -16.90 -21.71
CA ARG A 68 -19.61 -18.10 -21.26
C ARG A 68 -21.06 -17.77 -20.98
N PHE A 69 -21.92 -18.66 -21.43
CA PHE A 69 -23.37 -18.55 -21.36
C PHE A 69 -23.95 -19.63 -20.46
N GLY A 70 -25.14 -19.41 -19.92
CA GLY A 70 -25.80 -20.38 -19.03
C GLY A 70 -26.37 -21.61 -19.72
N ALA A 71 -26.45 -21.57 -21.05
CA ALA A 71 -26.86 -22.69 -21.87
C ALA A 71 -25.92 -22.82 -23.08
N ALA A 72 -25.86 -24.02 -23.65
CA ALA A 72 -25.14 -24.25 -24.89
C ALA A 72 -25.67 -23.33 -26.00
N ILE A 73 -24.75 -22.77 -26.79
CA ILE A 73 -25.12 -21.91 -27.91
C ILE A 73 -25.26 -22.79 -29.14
N ALA A 74 -26.45 -22.78 -29.75
CA ALA A 74 -26.67 -23.45 -31.03
C ALA A 74 -25.72 -22.85 -32.09
N ALA A 75 -24.91 -23.72 -32.69
CA ALA A 75 -24.02 -23.32 -33.78
C ALA A 75 -24.84 -22.64 -34.89
N GLY A 76 -24.36 -21.50 -35.39
CA GLY A 76 -25.04 -20.71 -36.42
C GLY A 76 -26.05 -19.70 -35.87
N ALA A 77 -27.20 -20.12 -35.33
CA ALA A 77 -28.25 -19.20 -34.89
C ALA A 77 -27.80 -18.29 -33.74
N GLY A 78 -27.16 -18.87 -32.72
CA GLY A 78 -26.66 -18.09 -31.58
C GLY A 78 -25.45 -17.22 -31.93
N LEU A 79 -24.61 -17.64 -32.90
CA LEU A 79 -23.54 -16.81 -33.43
C LEU A 79 -24.07 -15.63 -34.25
N ARG A 80 -25.13 -15.84 -35.05
CA ARG A 80 -25.79 -14.75 -35.79
C ARG A 80 -26.39 -13.72 -34.84
N ASP A 81 -27.04 -14.17 -33.77
CA ASP A 81 -27.57 -13.27 -32.75
C ASP A 81 -26.46 -12.51 -32.01
N LEU A 82 -25.40 -13.20 -31.60
CA LEU A 82 -24.21 -12.57 -31.03
C LEU A 82 -23.63 -11.51 -31.99
N ALA A 83 -23.44 -11.86 -33.26
CA ALA A 83 -22.89 -10.95 -34.27
C ALA A 83 -23.82 -9.76 -34.56
N ARG A 84 -25.14 -9.94 -34.45
CA ARG A 84 -26.14 -8.87 -34.57
C ARG A 84 -26.06 -7.91 -33.39
N VAL A 85 -26.08 -8.44 -32.17
CA VAL A 85 -25.93 -7.65 -30.94
C VAL A 85 -24.60 -6.90 -30.90
N MET A 86 -23.53 -7.49 -31.44
CA MET A 86 -22.21 -6.86 -31.51
C MET A 86 -22.09 -5.80 -32.60
N ARG A 87 -22.97 -5.79 -33.63
CA ARG A 87 -22.93 -4.82 -34.74
C ARG A 87 -23.89 -3.65 -34.55
N ASP A 88 -25.15 -3.91 -34.21
CA ASP A 88 -26.25 -2.95 -34.41
C ASP A 88 -26.64 -2.18 -33.14
N ALA A 89 -25.86 -2.32 -32.07
CA ALA A 89 -26.23 -1.79 -30.77
C ALA A 89 -25.61 -0.41 -30.50
N GLU A 90 -26.46 0.62 -30.46
CA GLU A 90 -26.17 1.82 -29.69
C GLU A 90 -25.88 1.44 -28.23
N PRO A 91 -24.90 2.10 -27.57
CA PRO A 91 -24.56 1.82 -26.18
C PRO A 91 -25.79 2.02 -25.28
N ARG A 92 -26.20 1.00 -24.51
CA ARG A 92 -27.18 1.20 -23.45
C ARG A 92 -26.56 2.13 -22.40
N ALA A 93 -27.21 3.24 -22.07
CA ALA A 93 -26.78 4.20 -21.03
C ALA A 93 -26.65 3.62 -19.59
N ALA A 94 -26.75 2.29 -19.41
CA ALA A 94 -26.93 1.62 -18.12
C ALA A 94 -25.72 0.80 -17.61
N LEU A 95 -24.53 0.83 -18.24
CA LEU A 95 -23.32 0.43 -17.50
C LEU A 95 -22.99 1.56 -16.51
N ARG A 96 -23.58 1.49 -15.32
CA ARG A 96 -23.48 2.55 -14.31
C ARG A 96 -22.25 2.48 -13.41
N SER A 97 -21.42 1.43 -13.50
CA SER A 97 -20.11 1.48 -12.83
C SER A 97 -19.09 2.12 -13.77
N SER A 98 -19.12 3.44 -13.87
CA SER A 98 -18.03 4.21 -14.50
C SER A 98 -16.68 3.96 -13.81
N ALA A 99 -16.72 3.61 -12.52
CA ALA A 99 -15.58 3.14 -11.76
C ALA A 99 -15.00 1.86 -12.36
N PHE A 100 -15.84 0.88 -12.69
CA PHE A 100 -15.43 -0.36 -13.35
C PHE A 100 -14.78 -0.11 -14.71
N THR A 101 -15.42 0.65 -15.61
CA THR A 101 -14.88 0.90 -16.97
C THR A 101 -13.56 1.67 -16.91
N ARG A 102 -13.47 2.69 -16.04
CA ARG A 102 -12.23 3.42 -15.80
C ARG A 102 -11.12 2.49 -15.31
N HIS A 103 -11.44 1.67 -14.31
CA HIS A 103 -10.46 0.80 -13.71
C HIS A 103 -10.02 -0.34 -14.64
N VAL A 104 -10.91 -0.82 -15.49
CA VAL A 104 -10.63 -1.87 -16.48
C VAL A 104 -9.84 -1.30 -17.66
N GLY A 105 -10.11 -0.04 -18.03
CA GLY A 105 -9.44 0.66 -19.11
C GLY A 105 -8.03 1.16 -18.78
N GLU A 106 -7.80 1.59 -17.54
CA GLU A 106 -6.49 2.04 -17.05
C GLU A 106 -5.53 0.89 -16.74
N ARG A 107 -6.02 -0.36 -16.67
CA ARG A 107 -5.21 -1.54 -16.33
C ARG A 107 -4.53 -2.14 -17.57
N VAL A 108 -3.21 -2.31 -17.49
CA VAL A 108 -2.50 -3.32 -18.29
C VAL A 108 -2.67 -4.65 -17.56
N TRP A 109 -3.51 -5.52 -18.11
CA TRP A 109 -3.85 -6.78 -17.44
C TRP A 109 -2.81 -7.85 -17.77
N ASP A 110 -1.87 -8.04 -16.84
CA ASP A 110 -0.90 -9.14 -16.91
C ASP A 110 -1.55 -10.49 -16.56
N GLU A 111 -2.68 -10.47 -15.84
CA GLU A 111 -3.45 -11.64 -15.44
C GLU A 111 -4.84 -11.70 -16.09
N PRO A 112 -5.39 -12.91 -16.31
CA PRO A 112 -6.75 -13.07 -16.80
C PRO A 112 -7.81 -12.50 -15.85
N VAL A 113 -8.78 -11.77 -16.40
CA VAL A 113 -9.84 -11.08 -15.67
C VAL A 113 -11.16 -11.74 -15.96
N THR A 114 -11.89 -12.16 -14.94
CA THR A 114 -13.26 -12.67 -15.13
C THR A 114 -14.27 -11.66 -14.61
N LEU A 115 -15.20 -11.27 -15.48
CA LEU A 115 -16.39 -10.52 -15.16
C LEU A 115 -17.58 -11.46 -15.11
N TRP A 116 -18.38 -11.35 -14.07
CA TRP A 116 -19.61 -12.07 -13.85
C TRP A 116 -20.79 -11.16 -14.08
N ARG A 117 -21.82 -11.71 -14.72
CA ARG A 117 -23.08 -11.01 -14.90
C ARG A 117 -24.02 -11.31 -13.75
N SER A 118 -24.55 -10.25 -13.15
CA SER A 118 -25.57 -10.30 -12.11
C SER A 118 -26.74 -9.42 -12.55
N GLY A 119 -27.70 -10.01 -13.26
CA GLY A 119 -28.81 -9.29 -13.88
C GLY A 119 -28.32 -8.29 -14.95
N ARG A 120 -28.42 -7.00 -14.66
CA ARG A 120 -28.00 -5.90 -15.55
C ARG A 120 -26.58 -5.39 -15.27
N LEU A 121 -25.89 -5.96 -14.28
CA LEU A 121 -24.55 -5.55 -13.88
C LEU A 121 -23.52 -6.56 -14.37
N LEU A 122 -22.36 -6.06 -14.82
CA LEU A 122 -21.14 -6.83 -14.95
C LEU A 122 -20.19 -6.38 -13.86
N SER A 123 -19.61 -7.33 -13.13
CA SER A 123 -18.64 -7.06 -12.08
C SER A 123 -17.58 -8.14 -12.04
N THR A 124 -16.38 -7.81 -11.59
CA THR A 124 -15.36 -8.78 -11.17
C THR A 124 -15.86 -9.70 -10.05
N TRP A 125 -16.82 -9.23 -9.24
CA TRP A 125 -17.45 -9.97 -8.17
C TRP A 125 -18.59 -10.84 -8.67
N ARG A 126 -18.59 -12.12 -8.27
CA ARG A 126 -19.70 -13.02 -8.54
C ARG A 126 -20.73 -12.88 -7.42
N LEU A 127 -21.93 -12.45 -7.77
CA LEU A 127 -23.09 -12.47 -6.88
C LEU A 127 -23.91 -13.74 -7.15
N GLN A 128 -24.25 -14.46 -6.11
CA GLN A 128 -25.16 -15.61 -6.17
C GLN A 128 -26.29 -15.38 -5.17
N HIS A 129 -27.52 -15.27 -5.67
CA HIS A 129 -28.71 -15.19 -4.82
C HIS A 129 -28.95 -16.55 -4.16
N LEU A 130 -29.01 -16.58 -2.83
CA LEU A 130 -29.33 -17.78 -2.06
C LEU A 130 -30.82 -17.88 -1.70
N GLY A 131 -31.59 -16.82 -2.00
CA GLY A 131 -33.02 -16.69 -1.70
C GLY A 131 -33.28 -15.62 -0.63
N GLY A 132 -34.46 -14.98 -0.72
CA GLY A 132 -34.83 -13.88 0.17
C GLY A 132 -33.87 -12.69 0.07
N ASP A 133 -33.40 -12.23 1.23
CA ASP A 133 -32.43 -11.14 1.40
C ASP A 133 -30.96 -11.62 1.37
N ARG A 134 -30.71 -12.92 1.17
CA ARG A 134 -29.37 -13.52 1.27
C ARG A 134 -28.67 -13.56 -0.08
N ILE A 135 -27.43 -13.07 -0.07
CA ILE A 135 -26.56 -13.00 -1.24
C ILE A 135 -25.20 -13.58 -0.86
N ARG A 136 -24.66 -14.43 -1.73
CA ARG A 136 -23.28 -14.91 -1.66
C ARG A 136 -22.42 -14.09 -2.59
N LEU A 137 -21.48 -13.35 -2.03
CA LEU A 137 -20.46 -12.60 -2.75
C LEU A 137 -19.21 -13.49 -2.88
N SER A 138 -18.73 -13.72 -4.09
CA SER A 138 -17.52 -14.55 -4.34
C SER A 138 -16.51 -13.80 -5.18
N HIS A 139 -15.24 -13.85 -4.79
CA HIS A 139 -14.13 -13.25 -5.51
C HIS A 139 -12.81 -13.93 -5.18
N GLY A 140 -11.85 -13.90 -6.10
CA GLY A 140 -10.53 -14.53 -5.89
C GLY A 140 -9.79 -13.97 -4.67
N LEU A 141 -9.95 -12.67 -4.39
CA LEU A 141 -9.34 -12.00 -3.24
C LEU A 141 -9.85 -12.53 -1.90
N LEU A 142 -11.09 -13.01 -1.84
CA LEU A 142 -11.68 -13.53 -0.59
C LEU A 142 -11.02 -14.82 -0.11
N ARG A 143 -10.14 -15.44 -0.92
CA ARG A 143 -9.31 -16.58 -0.49
C ARG A 143 -8.25 -16.18 0.54
N ASP A 144 -7.85 -14.90 0.58
CA ASP A 144 -7.02 -14.37 1.65
C ASP A 144 -7.91 -14.01 2.85
N PRO A 145 -7.76 -14.66 4.01
CA PRO A 145 -8.56 -14.38 5.20
C PRO A 145 -8.49 -12.91 5.64
N ALA A 146 -7.36 -12.22 5.42
CA ALA A 146 -7.22 -10.81 5.77
C ALA A 146 -8.05 -9.92 4.84
N ALA A 147 -7.99 -10.18 3.53
CA ALA A 147 -8.82 -9.49 2.56
C ALA A 147 -10.31 -9.76 2.79
N LEU A 148 -10.69 -11.00 3.16
CA LEU A 148 -12.07 -11.33 3.49
C LEU A 148 -12.57 -10.59 4.72
N ALA A 149 -11.81 -10.61 5.83
CA ALA A 149 -12.17 -9.88 7.04
C ALA A 149 -12.33 -8.38 6.77
N PHE A 150 -11.46 -7.83 5.92
CA PHE A 150 -11.51 -6.44 5.53
C PHE A 150 -12.72 -6.09 4.65
N VAL A 151 -12.98 -6.87 3.60
CA VAL A 151 -14.15 -6.68 2.73
C VAL A 151 -15.44 -6.80 3.55
N ALA A 152 -15.51 -7.77 4.46
CA ALA A 152 -16.64 -7.91 5.36
C ALA A 152 -16.85 -6.65 6.21
N ALA A 153 -15.82 -6.21 6.94
CA ALA A 153 -15.91 -5.02 7.79
C ALA A 153 -16.26 -3.75 6.99
N TYR A 154 -15.74 -3.60 5.77
CA TYR A 154 -16.02 -2.47 4.89
C TYR A 154 -17.47 -2.47 4.38
N LEU A 155 -17.97 -3.62 3.93
CA LEU A 155 -19.34 -3.74 3.42
C LEU A 155 -20.38 -3.54 4.53
N ASP A 156 -20.12 -4.09 5.72
CA ASP A 156 -20.97 -3.89 6.91
C ASP A 156 -21.09 -2.40 7.25
N ARG A 157 -19.94 -1.71 7.33
CA ARG A 157 -19.89 -0.33 7.80
C ARG A 157 -20.29 0.71 6.76
N SER A 158 -20.16 0.41 5.47
CA SER A 158 -20.72 1.25 4.39
C SER A 158 -22.26 1.19 4.33
N GLY A 159 -22.91 0.34 5.13
CA GLY A 159 -24.35 0.10 5.05
C GLY A 159 -24.76 -0.57 3.74
N ALA A 160 -23.81 -1.17 3.01
CA ALA A 160 -24.10 -1.95 1.82
C ALA A 160 -24.78 -3.29 2.15
N VAL A 161 -24.61 -3.77 3.38
CA VAL A 161 -25.21 -5.01 3.89
C VAL A 161 -25.86 -4.75 5.25
N THR A 162 -26.90 -5.52 5.56
CA THR A 162 -27.62 -5.46 6.85
C THR A 162 -27.05 -6.44 7.87
N ALA A 163 -26.44 -7.53 7.39
CA ALA A 163 -25.74 -8.50 8.23
C ALA A 163 -24.72 -9.31 7.41
N ILE A 164 -23.69 -9.81 8.09
CA ILE A 164 -22.69 -10.71 7.52
C ILE A 164 -22.69 -12.03 8.29
N ASP A 165 -22.77 -13.14 7.56
CA ASP A 165 -22.69 -14.47 8.15
C ASP A 165 -21.22 -14.89 8.35
N GLY A 166 -20.73 -14.77 9.58
CA GLY A 166 -19.33 -15.06 9.93
C GLY A 166 -18.89 -16.52 9.70
N SER A 167 -19.83 -17.45 9.48
CA SER A 167 -19.51 -18.86 9.22
C SER A 167 -18.92 -19.11 7.81
N SER A 168 -19.13 -18.16 6.90
CA SER A 168 -18.77 -18.29 5.47
C SER A 168 -17.29 -17.97 5.14
N ALA A 169 -16.54 -17.45 6.10
CA ALA A 169 -15.18 -16.91 5.92
C ALA A 169 -14.09 -17.89 5.45
N ARG A 170 -14.35 -19.21 5.43
CA ARG A 170 -13.29 -20.22 5.20
C ARG A 170 -13.06 -20.63 3.73
N ILE A 171 -13.90 -20.21 2.77
CA ILE A 171 -13.94 -20.85 1.43
C ILE A 171 -13.87 -19.82 0.26
N GLY A 172 -13.50 -18.57 0.51
CA GLY A 172 -13.35 -17.56 -0.55
C GLY A 172 -14.67 -17.00 -1.08
N PHE A 173 -15.70 -17.01 -0.23
CA PHE A 173 -16.96 -16.31 -0.45
C PHE A 173 -17.41 -15.66 0.87
N LEU A 174 -18.30 -14.68 0.77
CA LEU A 174 -18.90 -13.96 1.88
C LEU A 174 -20.42 -14.02 1.73
N ASP A 175 -21.09 -14.63 2.69
CA ASP A 175 -22.56 -14.64 2.74
C ASP A 175 -23.05 -13.41 3.51
N ILE A 176 -23.87 -12.62 2.84
CA ILE A 176 -24.35 -11.32 3.32
C ILE A 176 -25.87 -11.23 3.19
N ARG A 177 -26.47 -10.36 3.98
CA ARG A 177 -27.88 -9.97 3.88
C ARG A 177 -27.96 -8.55 3.36
N CYS A 178 -28.82 -8.30 2.40
CA CYS A 178 -29.08 -6.97 1.84
C CYS A 178 -30.55 -6.63 2.02
N ASP A 179 -30.88 -5.36 2.27
CA ASP A 179 -32.27 -4.94 2.38
C ASP A 179 -33.01 -5.17 1.05
N PRO A 180 -34.03 -6.05 1.00
CA PRO A 180 -34.78 -6.30 -0.22
C PRO A 180 -35.62 -5.09 -0.65
N GLY A 181 -35.87 -4.14 0.26
CA GLY A 181 -36.61 -2.90 -0.01
C GLY A 181 -35.79 -1.84 -0.74
N ASP A 182 -34.46 -1.95 -0.78
CA ASP A 182 -33.58 -1.01 -1.47
C ASP A 182 -33.36 -1.45 -2.94
N PRO A 183 -34.00 -0.81 -3.94
CA PRO A 183 -33.81 -1.16 -5.35
C PRO A 183 -32.39 -0.91 -5.84
N HIS A 184 -31.59 -0.14 -5.08
CA HIS A 184 -30.19 0.15 -5.37
C HIS A 184 -29.21 -0.62 -4.47
N GLY A 185 -29.69 -1.44 -3.53
CA GLY A 185 -28.85 -2.14 -2.56
C GLY A 185 -27.79 -3.03 -3.24
N LEU A 186 -28.20 -3.80 -4.25
CA LEU A 186 -27.29 -4.62 -5.06
C LEU A 186 -26.22 -3.81 -5.80
N LEU A 187 -26.63 -2.67 -6.38
CA LEU A 187 -25.71 -1.80 -7.10
C LEU A 187 -24.72 -1.15 -6.13
N ARG A 188 -25.20 -0.67 -4.97
CA ARG A 188 -24.37 -0.12 -3.90
C ARG A 188 -23.36 -1.17 -3.44
N LEU A 189 -23.80 -2.39 -3.13
CA LEU A 189 -22.94 -3.52 -2.76
C LEU A 189 -21.83 -3.77 -3.78
N VAL A 190 -22.17 -3.89 -5.06
CA VAL A 190 -21.17 -4.14 -6.11
C VAL A 190 -20.21 -2.97 -6.25
N THR A 191 -20.72 -1.74 -6.21
CA THR A 191 -19.89 -0.54 -6.34
C THR A 191 -18.89 -0.44 -5.20
N GLU A 192 -19.32 -0.70 -3.97
CA GLU A 192 -18.47 -0.72 -2.78
C GLU A 192 -17.46 -1.87 -2.81
N ALA A 193 -17.88 -3.06 -3.26
CA ALA A 193 -16.99 -4.22 -3.43
C ALA A 193 -15.91 -3.98 -4.52
N GLU A 194 -16.26 -3.34 -5.63
CA GLU A 194 -15.33 -2.97 -6.70
C GLU A 194 -14.37 -1.85 -6.24
N ALA A 195 -14.89 -0.86 -5.51
CA ALA A 195 -14.07 0.20 -4.94
C ALA A 195 -13.00 -0.39 -4.03
N ILE A 196 -13.35 -1.31 -3.13
CA ILE A 196 -12.40 -1.95 -2.23
C ILE A 196 -11.48 -2.96 -2.91
N GLU A 197 -11.91 -3.58 -4.01
CA GLU A 197 -11.06 -4.45 -4.83
C GLU A 197 -9.87 -3.70 -5.41
N SER A 198 -10.07 -2.46 -5.91
CA SER A 198 -8.99 -1.62 -6.45
C SER A 198 -7.88 -1.37 -5.43
N VAL A 199 -8.28 -1.26 -4.16
CA VAL A 199 -7.43 -1.05 -3.02
C VAL A 199 -6.69 -2.35 -2.73
N LEU A 200 -7.41 -3.47 -2.57
CA LEU A 200 -6.83 -4.78 -2.23
C LEU A 200 -5.95 -5.40 -3.33
N ARG A 201 -6.19 -5.12 -4.61
CA ARG A 201 -5.33 -5.62 -5.69
C ARG A 201 -3.97 -4.95 -5.70
N ARG A 202 -3.91 -3.63 -5.45
CA ARG A 202 -2.63 -2.92 -5.27
C ARG A 202 -1.77 -3.62 -4.21
N ARG A 203 -2.40 -4.14 -3.16
CA ARG A 203 -1.73 -5.01 -2.17
C ARG A 203 -1.28 -6.35 -2.75
N ALA A 204 -2.10 -7.04 -3.55
CA ALA A 204 -1.78 -8.36 -4.10
C ALA A 204 -0.65 -8.31 -5.15
N ASP A 205 -0.57 -7.22 -5.93
CA ASP A 205 0.45 -7.02 -6.97
C ASP A 205 1.84 -6.74 -6.39
N ALA A 206 1.94 -6.35 -5.12
CA ALA A 206 3.21 -6.44 -4.40
C ALA A 206 3.56 -7.94 -4.33
N PRO A 207 4.60 -8.41 -5.04
CA PRO A 207 4.82 -9.83 -5.26
C PRO A 207 5.07 -10.54 -3.93
N PHE A 208 4.00 -11.01 -3.31
CA PHE A 208 4.01 -12.03 -2.28
C PHE A 208 4.31 -13.33 -3.01
N THR A 209 5.52 -13.44 -3.57
CA THR A 209 6.06 -14.70 -4.07
C THR A 209 5.86 -15.71 -2.95
N ASN A 210 4.88 -16.60 -3.12
CA ASN A 210 4.44 -17.46 -2.05
C ASN A 210 5.63 -18.36 -1.69
N PRO A 211 6.32 -18.12 -0.57
CA PRO A 211 7.64 -18.67 -0.37
C PRO A 211 7.56 -20.06 0.25
N GLU A 212 6.36 -20.66 0.34
CA GLU A 212 6.11 -21.91 1.05
C GLU A 212 7.11 -23.00 0.66
N GLY A 213 7.36 -23.20 -0.64
CA GLY A 213 8.36 -24.14 -1.13
C GLY A 213 9.79 -23.82 -0.68
N ARG A 214 10.17 -22.54 -0.61
CA ARG A 214 11.49 -22.14 -0.10
C ARG A 214 11.63 -22.35 1.41
N GLY A 215 10.52 -22.48 2.14
CA GLY A 215 10.54 -22.55 3.61
C GLY A 215 10.97 -23.89 4.12
N LEU A 216 10.48 -24.93 3.46
CA LEU A 216 10.94 -26.28 3.67
C LEU A 216 12.44 -26.40 3.40
N LEU A 217 12.94 -25.82 2.29
CA LEU A 217 14.36 -25.84 1.96
C LEU A 217 15.25 -25.15 3.02
N LEU A 218 14.86 -23.98 3.53
CA LEU A 218 15.67 -23.30 4.56
C LEU A 218 15.63 -24.02 5.92
N ASN A 219 14.46 -24.56 6.30
CA ASN A 219 14.35 -25.38 7.51
C ASN A 219 15.18 -26.67 7.39
N ALA A 220 15.12 -27.34 6.23
CA ALA A 220 15.92 -28.52 5.94
C ALA A 220 17.41 -28.19 5.95
N ASN A 221 17.83 -27.04 5.38
CA ASN A 221 19.22 -26.62 5.41
C ASN A 221 19.74 -26.41 6.84
N LEU A 222 18.96 -25.72 7.69
CA LEU A 222 19.34 -25.53 9.09
C LEU A 222 19.42 -26.85 9.85
N ALA A 223 18.44 -27.74 9.66
CA ALA A 223 18.44 -29.06 10.28
C ALA A 223 19.64 -29.91 9.85
N LEU A 224 19.97 -29.91 8.54
CA LEU A 224 21.12 -30.62 7.99
C LEU A 224 22.43 -30.01 8.49
N ALA A 225 22.55 -28.68 8.55
CA ALA A 225 23.74 -28.01 9.05
C ALA A 225 24.00 -28.33 10.53
N VAL A 226 22.95 -28.30 11.36
CA VAL A 226 23.05 -28.67 12.79
C VAL A 226 23.33 -30.17 12.94
N GLY A 227 22.65 -31.01 12.17
CA GLY A 227 22.86 -32.47 12.17
C GLY A 227 24.27 -32.85 11.72
N ALA A 228 24.89 -32.05 10.85
CA ALA A 228 26.25 -32.27 10.38
C ALA A 228 27.31 -32.19 11.49
N ALA A 229 27.01 -31.53 12.62
CA ALA A 229 27.87 -31.56 13.81
C ALA A 229 27.96 -32.96 14.44
N ALA A 230 26.90 -33.77 14.31
CA ALA A 230 26.86 -35.16 14.77
C ALA A 230 27.15 -36.17 13.65
N PHE A 231 26.83 -35.84 12.40
CA PHE A 231 27.04 -36.69 11.23
C PHE A 231 27.66 -35.89 10.06
N PRO A 232 28.99 -35.73 10.02
CA PRO A 232 29.69 -34.94 8.99
C PRO A 232 29.34 -35.23 7.53
N PRO A 233 28.94 -36.46 7.13
CA PRO A 233 28.49 -36.72 5.76
C PRO A 233 27.26 -35.91 5.30
N LEU A 234 26.56 -35.19 6.20
CA LEU A 234 25.47 -34.27 5.81
C LEU A 234 25.97 -32.92 5.28
N LEU A 235 27.25 -32.55 5.51
CA LEU A 235 27.80 -31.25 5.10
C LEU A 235 27.61 -30.98 3.59
N PRO A 236 27.89 -31.91 2.66
CA PRO A 236 27.71 -31.65 1.23
C PRO A 236 26.25 -31.36 0.87
N ALA A 237 25.29 -32.06 1.50
CA ALA A 237 23.87 -31.81 1.26
C ALA A 237 23.45 -30.41 1.75
N SER A 238 23.91 -29.99 2.93
CA SER A 238 23.68 -28.62 3.43
C SER A 238 24.33 -27.57 2.52
N ALA A 239 25.57 -27.79 2.06
CA ALA A 239 26.27 -26.90 1.15
C ALA A 239 25.53 -26.72 -0.19
N VAL A 240 25.01 -27.80 -0.77
CA VAL A 240 24.21 -27.75 -2.01
C VAL A 240 22.92 -26.96 -1.80
N ILE A 241 22.19 -27.21 -0.72
CA ILE A 241 20.95 -26.47 -0.44
C ILE A 241 21.25 -24.99 -0.19
N LEU A 242 22.32 -24.67 0.53
CA LEU A 242 22.78 -23.30 0.77
C LEU A 242 23.13 -22.58 -0.54
N ALA A 243 23.86 -23.24 -1.45
CA ALA A 243 24.20 -22.71 -2.77
C ALA A 243 22.95 -22.47 -3.64
N VAL A 244 22.03 -23.43 -3.68
CA VAL A 244 20.76 -23.30 -4.44
C VAL A 244 19.89 -22.19 -3.87
N ALA A 245 19.78 -22.09 -2.55
CA ALA A 245 18.98 -21.07 -1.88
C ALA A 245 19.56 -19.65 -2.08
N SER A 246 20.90 -19.52 -2.16
CA SER A 246 21.59 -18.24 -2.33
C SER A 246 21.78 -17.81 -3.79
N TRP A 247 21.62 -18.72 -4.75
CA TRP A 247 21.84 -18.46 -6.18
C TRP A 247 21.10 -17.22 -6.75
N PRO A 248 19.80 -16.99 -6.46
CA PRO A 248 19.12 -15.79 -6.95
C PRO A 248 19.74 -14.49 -6.42
N ALA A 249 20.17 -14.48 -5.15
CA ALA A 249 20.84 -13.35 -4.54
C ALA A 249 22.22 -13.13 -5.17
N ALA A 250 22.97 -14.21 -5.41
CA ALA A 250 24.27 -14.14 -6.09
C ALA A 250 24.16 -13.56 -7.50
N ARG A 251 23.13 -13.95 -8.27
CA ARG A 251 22.87 -13.41 -9.61
C ARG A 251 22.54 -11.91 -9.56
N GLN A 252 21.76 -11.47 -8.56
CA GLN A 252 21.44 -10.06 -8.35
C GLN A 252 22.67 -9.25 -7.95
N ALA A 253 23.44 -9.74 -6.97
CA ALA A 253 24.70 -9.14 -6.52
C ALA A 253 25.71 -9.01 -7.68
N TRP A 254 25.82 -10.01 -8.55
CA TRP A 254 26.67 -9.94 -9.74
C TRP A 254 26.23 -8.83 -10.70
N GLY A 255 24.92 -8.71 -10.94
CA GLY A 255 24.36 -7.61 -11.74
C GLY A 255 24.67 -6.22 -11.15
N GLN A 256 24.60 -6.10 -9.83
CA GLN A 256 24.88 -4.84 -9.11
C GLN A 256 26.38 -4.51 -9.08
N LEU A 257 27.25 -5.50 -8.85
CA LEU A 257 28.70 -5.36 -8.93
C LEU A 257 29.13 -4.92 -10.34
N ARG A 258 28.53 -5.46 -11.40
CA ARG A 258 28.73 -4.98 -12.78
C ARG A 258 28.34 -3.53 -12.98
N GLN A 259 27.34 -3.04 -12.24
CA GLN A 259 26.91 -1.64 -12.21
C GLN A 259 27.73 -0.78 -11.22
N ARG A 260 28.81 -1.31 -10.63
CA ARG A 260 29.64 -0.66 -9.58
C ARG A 260 28.82 -0.22 -8.37
N ARG A 261 27.75 -0.96 -8.05
CA ARG A 261 26.93 -0.77 -6.85
C ARG A 261 27.13 -1.96 -5.93
N ALA A 262 27.53 -1.70 -4.69
CA ALA A 262 27.53 -2.71 -3.63
C ALA A 262 26.33 -2.43 -2.72
N ASP A 263 25.47 -3.43 -2.55
CA ASP A 263 24.33 -3.36 -1.65
C ASP A 263 24.38 -4.50 -0.62
N VAL A 264 23.32 -4.63 0.17
CA VAL A 264 23.15 -5.71 1.16
C VAL A 264 23.19 -7.11 0.51
N THR A 265 22.67 -7.26 -0.71
CA THR A 265 22.67 -8.53 -1.46
C THR A 265 24.10 -8.98 -1.77
N THR A 266 24.99 -8.04 -2.09
CA THR A 266 26.42 -8.32 -2.26
C THR A 266 27.06 -8.83 -0.98
N VAL A 267 26.82 -8.18 0.16
CA VAL A 267 27.35 -8.62 1.47
C VAL A 267 26.86 -10.03 1.82
N LEU A 268 25.57 -10.31 1.64
CA LEU A 268 24.98 -11.62 1.90
C LEU A 268 25.54 -12.71 0.98
N THR A 269 25.82 -12.38 -0.28
CA THR A 269 26.44 -13.29 -1.25
C THR A 269 27.88 -13.62 -0.84
N ILE A 270 28.66 -12.62 -0.45
CA ILE A 270 30.04 -12.81 0.04
C ILE A 270 30.02 -13.67 1.32
N LEU A 271 29.14 -13.38 2.27
CA LEU A 271 28.97 -14.18 3.48
C LEU A 271 28.61 -15.64 3.19
N SER A 272 27.71 -15.87 2.22
CA SER A 272 27.32 -17.22 1.81
C SER A 272 28.46 -17.97 1.14
N ALA A 273 29.23 -17.30 0.27
CA ALA A 273 30.41 -17.86 -0.38
C ALA A 273 31.50 -18.20 0.65
N LEU A 274 31.79 -17.29 1.58
CA LEU A 274 32.73 -17.54 2.67
C LEU A 274 32.28 -18.72 3.53
N ALA A 275 30.99 -18.82 3.88
CA ALA A 275 30.48 -19.95 4.64
C ALA A 275 30.65 -21.29 3.91
N LEU A 276 30.43 -21.30 2.59
CA LEU A 276 30.67 -22.50 1.76
C LEU A 276 32.15 -22.88 1.71
N LEU A 277 33.05 -21.91 1.59
CA LEU A 277 34.50 -22.15 1.52
C LEU A 277 35.08 -22.66 2.84
N ASN A 278 34.55 -22.21 3.98
CA ASN A 278 35.08 -22.56 5.30
C ASN A 278 34.41 -23.76 5.95
N GLY A 279 33.34 -24.29 5.36
CA GLY A 279 32.53 -25.35 6.00
C GLY A 279 31.66 -24.84 7.16
N ASP A 280 31.59 -23.53 7.38
CA ASP A 280 30.76 -22.89 8.42
C ASP A 280 29.28 -22.83 8.01
N HIS A 281 28.67 -23.99 7.76
CA HIS A 281 27.31 -24.08 7.27
C HIS A 281 26.25 -23.74 8.33
N ILE A 282 26.50 -24.05 9.61
CA ILE A 282 25.55 -23.80 10.71
C ILE A 282 25.19 -22.32 10.79
N PRO A 283 26.16 -21.39 10.90
CA PRO A 283 25.80 -20.01 11.13
C PRO A 283 25.25 -19.32 9.86
N ALA A 284 25.63 -19.79 8.66
CA ALA A 284 25.04 -19.33 7.40
C ALA A 284 23.61 -19.82 7.19
N ALA A 285 23.33 -21.09 7.50
CA ALA A 285 21.98 -21.64 7.48
C ALA A 285 21.09 -20.94 8.52
N LEU A 286 21.62 -20.68 9.72
CA LEU A 286 20.94 -19.94 10.77
C LEU A 286 20.62 -18.50 10.34
N MET A 287 21.57 -17.79 9.74
CA MET A 287 21.35 -16.46 9.18
C MET A 287 20.22 -16.43 8.14
N LEU A 288 20.26 -17.32 7.13
CA LEU A 288 19.21 -17.39 6.12
C LEU A 288 17.84 -17.72 6.72
N TRP A 289 17.83 -18.62 7.71
CA TRP A 289 16.62 -18.96 8.44
C TRP A 289 16.10 -17.75 9.22
N LEU A 290 16.97 -17.00 9.89
CA LEU A 290 16.62 -15.81 10.66
C LEU A 290 16.10 -14.68 9.78
N PHE A 291 16.76 -14.37 8.65
CA PHE A 291 16.24 -13.37 7.70
C PHE A 291 14.82 -13.70 7.26
N ARG A 292 14.56 -14.99 7.00
CA ARG A 292 13.21 -15.45 6.66
C ARG A 292 12.24 -15.39 7.85
N ALA A 293 12.69 -15.78 9.05
CA ALA A 293 11.88 -15.71 10.25
C ALA A 293 11.48 -14.25 10.55
N TRP A 294 12.43 -13.31 10.43
CA TRP A 294 12.20 -11.88 10.59
C TRP A 294 11.27 -11.32 9.54
N ASP A 295 11.45 -11.70 8.27
CA ASP A 295 10.54 -11.32 7.20
C ASP A 295 9.11 -11.85 7.44
N ARG A 296 8.97 -13.10 7.91
CA ARG A 296 7.67 -13.66 8.32
C ARG A 296 7.06 -12.92 9.51
N LEU A 297 7.82 -12.67 10.57
CA LEU A 297 7.37 -11.94 11.76
C LEU A 297 6.97 -10.51 11.40
N THR A 298 7.77 -9.84 10.57
CA THR A 298 7.47 -8.51 10.02
C THR A 298 6.15 -8.51 9.26
N ARG A 299 5.96 -9.46 8.34
CA ARG A 299 4.71 -9.57 7.59
C ARG A 299 3.53 -9.87 8.51
N ALA A 300 3.69 -10.74 9.50
CA ALA A 300 2.65 -11.07 10.46
C ALA A 300 2.27 -9.85 11.31
N THR A 301 3.25 -9.09 11.80
CA THR A 301 3.01 -7.89 12.60
C THR A 301 2.44 -6.76 11.77
N LEU A 302 2.92 -6.54 10.53
CA LEU A 302 2.30 -5.58 9.61
C LEU A 302 0.86 -5.96 9.29
N ARG A 303 0.57 -7.24 9.05
CA ARG A 303 -0.82 -7.72 8.87
C ARG A 303 -1.68 -7.45 10.09
N ARG A 304 -1.17 -7.69 11.30
CA ARG A 304 -1.91 -7.38 12.55
C ARG A 304 -2.13 -5.88 12.70
N THR A 305 -1.13 -5.05 12.43
CA THR A 305 -1.24 -3.59 12.50
C THR A 305 -2.22 -3.07 11.46
N GLU A 306 -2.18 -3.60 10.25
CA GLU A 306 -3.11 -3.31 9.17
C GLU A 306 -4.56 -3.70 9.55
N LEU A 307 -4.78 -4.91 10.05
CA LEU A 307 -6.10 -5.34 10.53
C LEU A 307 -6.60 -4.45 11.66
N ARG A 308 -5.76 -4.12 12.65
CA ARG A 308 -6.11 -3.19 13.74
C ARG A 308 -6.42 -1.79 13.22
N LEU A 309 -5.66 -1.32 12.23
CA LEU A 309 -5.86 -0.03 11.58
C LEU A 309 -7.24 -0.01 10.92
N PHE A 310 -7.61 -1.07 10.21
CA PHE A 310 -8.94 -1.17 9.62
C PHE A 310 -10.05 -1.31 10.65
N GLU A 311 -9.84 -2.11 11.70
CA GLU A 311 -10.78 -2.23 12.82
C GLU A 311 -11.05 -0.86 13.45
N ARG A 312 -10.01 -0.06 13.68
CA ARG A 312 -10.09 1.29 14.25
C ARG A 312 -10.70 2.31 13.31
N LEU A 313 -10.19 2.42 12.07
CA LEU A 313 -10.72 3.35 11.06
C LEU A 313 -12.22 3.20 10.90
N ALA A 314 -12.68 1.96 10.99
CA ALA A 314 -14.07 1.72 10.75
C ALA A 314 -14.88 1.70 12.10
N ALA A 315 -14.21 1.71 13.26
CA ALA A 315 -14.82 2.02 14.56
C ALA A 315 -15.06 3.54 14.71
N THR A 316 -14.14 4.37 14.22
CA THR A 316 -14.33 5.84 14.18
C THR A 316 -15.54 6.25 13.33
N THR A 317 -15.94 5.45 12.34
CA THR A 317 -17.17 5.71 11.57
C THR A 317 -18.48 5.28 12.21
N GLN A 318 -18.43 4.65 13.39
CA GLN A 318 -19.65 4.47 14.18
C GLN A 318 -20.06 5.77 14.88
N ASP A 319 -19.21 6.80 14.88
CA ASP A 319 -19.62 8.13 15.31
C ASP A 319 -20.66 8.68 14.31
N PRO A 320 -21.93 8.87 14.72
CA PRO A 320 -22.99 9.40 13.85
C PRO A 320 -22.68 10.80 13.29
N HIS A 321 -21.65 11.47 13.80
CA HIS A 321 -21.15 12.74 13.29
C HIS A 321 -20.05 12.59 12.22
N ALA A 322 -19.34 11.45 12.15
CA ALA A 322 -18.34 11.13 11.13
C ALA A 322 -19.00 10.62 9.83
N LYS A 323 -19.79 11.47 9.17
CA LYS A 323 -20.77 11.08 8.13
C LYS A 323 -20.26 10.79 6.73
N ASP A 324 -18.97 10.96 6.40
CA ASP A 324 -18.54 10.79 5.00
C ASP A 324 -17.82 9.44 4.73
N PRO A 325 -18.50 8.45 4.11
CA PRO A 325 -17.88 7.18 3.70
C PRO A 325 -16.71 7.36 2.71
N ARG A 326 -16.59 8.52 2.06
CA ARG A 326 -15.41 8.85 1.24
C ARG A 326 -14.15 9.00 2.07
N THR A 327 -14.27 9.47 3.33
CA THR A 327 -13.14 9.56 4.25
C THR A 327 -12.60 8.18 4.58
N LEU A 328 -13.49 7.21 4.81
CA LEU A 328 -13.13 5.80 4.99
C LEU A 328 -12.42 5.24 3.78
N HIS A 329 -12.99 5.45 2.59
CA HIS A 329 -12.40 4.96 1.36
C HIS A 329 -11.01 5.55 1.13
N GLY A 330 -10.85 6.87 1.32
CA GLY A 330 -9.57 7.56 1.23
C GLY A 330 -8.56 7.07 2.29
N ALA A 331 -9.00 6.85 3.53
CA ALA A 331 -8.16 6.29 4.59
C ALA A 331 -7.73 4.84 4.32
N ALA A 332 -8.65 4.03 3.80
CA ALA A 332 -8.37 2.66 3.37
C ALA A 332 -7.40 2.63 2.18
N GLU A 333 -7.63 3.47 1.17
CA GLU A 333 -6.74 3.63 0.03
C GLU A 333 -5.35 4.10 0.48
N ALA A 334 -5.28 5.06 1.38
CA ALA A 334 -4.04 5.52 2.00
C ALA A 334 -3.31 4.39 2.73
N ALA A 335 -4.01 3.67 3.61
CA ALA A 335 -3.44 2.58 4.38
C ALA A 335 -2.90 1.49 3.45
N VAL A 336 -3.70 1.03 2.49
CA VAL A 336 -3.24 0.02 1.54
C VAL A 336 -2.16 0.56 0.64
N SER A 337 -2.21 1.81 0.19
CA SER A 337 -1.10 2.42 -0.55
C SER A 337 0.19 2.36 0.28
N ILE A 338 0.16 2.69 1.57
CA ILE A 338 1.33 2.63 2.46
C ILE A 338 1.87 1.21 2.61
N PHE A 339 1.00 0.20 2.67
CA PHE A 339 1.41 -1.20 2.75
C PHE A 339 1.81 -1.81 1.39
N ALA A 340 1.22 -1.32 0.29
CA ALA A 340 1.35 -1.85 -1.07
C ALA A 340 2.48 -1.22 -1.86
N THR A 341 2.68 0.10 -1.72
CA THR A 341 3.85 0.80 -2.25
C THR A 341 5.03 0.39 -1.40
N GLU A 342 5.51 -0.84 -1.61
CA GLU A 342 6.59 -1.45 -0.87
C GLU A 342 7.75 -0.46 -0.80
N PRO A 343 7.92 0.28 0.32
CA PRO A 343 9.11 1.04 0.48
C PRO A 343 10.05 -0.09 0.90
N ARG A 344 10.80 -0.64 -0.06
CA ARG A 344 12.23 -0.76 0.18
C ARG A 344 12.64 0.66 0.50
N SER A 345 12.45 1.06 1.77
CA SER A 345 12.35 2.47 2.09
C SER A 345 13.65 3.06 1.59
N ARG A 346 13.59 3.97 0.60
CA ARG A 346 14.81 4.40 -0.09
C ARG A 346 15.85 4.83 0.91
N ALA A 347 15.42 5.37 2.06
CA ALA A 347 16.23 5.71 3.21
C ALA A 347 16.77 4.52 4.03
N ALA A 348 16.06 3.41 4.20
CA ALA A 348 16.62 2.21 4.84
C ALA A 348 17.54 1.45 3.90
N THR A 349 17.20 1.38 2.60
CA THR A 349 18.13 0.90 1.58
C THR A 349 19.32 1.84 1.44
N ALA A 350 19.14 3.16 1.51
CA ALA A 350 20.24 4.13 1.50
C ALA A 350 21.07 4.04 2.78
N PHE A 351 20.46 3.85 3.95
CA PHE A 351 21.18 3.62 5.20
C PHE A 351 21.99 2.33 5.11
N ALA A 352 21.40 1.24 4.63
CA ALA A 352 22.08 -0.03 4.45
C ALA A 352 23.20 0.08 3.38
N ASN A 353 22.96 0.77 2.28
CA ASN A 353 23.97 1.03 1.25
C ASN A 353 25.07 1.96 1.76
N ALA A 354 24.76 2.93 2.62
CA ALA A 354 25.75 3.81 3.24
C ALA A 354 26.59 3.06 4.29
N SER A 355 26.02 2.10 5.00
CA SER A 355 26.75 1.26 5.95
C SER A 355 27.51 0.12 5.27
N THR A 356 27.12 -0.29 4.05
CA THR A 356 27.71 -1.43 3.34
C THR A 356 29.22 -1.28 3.10
N PRO A 357 29.76 -0.14 2.59
CA PRO A 357 31.21 0.05 2.44
C PRO A 357 31.95 -0.10 3.76
N LEU A 358 31.43 0.50 4.84
CA LEU A 358 32.03 0.40 6.16
C LEU A 358 32.03 -1.06 6.63
N MET A 359 30.90 -1.77 6.52
CA MET A 359 30.82 -3.19 6.87
C MET A 359 31.81 -4.02 6.07
N LEU A 360 31.92 -3.82 4.75
CA LEU A 360 32.89 -4.51 3.90
C LEU A 360 34.33 -4.20 4.29
N CYS A 361 34.65 -2.95 4.63
CA CYS A 361 35.97 -2.57 5.12
C CYS A 361 36.30 -3.26 6.45
N VAL A 362 35.41 -3.19 7.44
CA VAL A 362 35.63 -3.85 8.74
C VAL A 362 35.68 -5.38 8.57
N GLY A 363 34.84 -5.94 7.70
CA GLY A 363 34.84 -7.36 7.35
C GLY A 363 36.12 -7.81 6.66
N ALA A 364 36.66 -7.00 5.74
CA ALA A 364 37.95 -7.25 5.11
C ALA A 364 39.09 -7.14 6.12
N SER A 365 39.11 -6.12 6.96
CA SER A 365 40.08 -6.00 8.06
C SER A 365 40.03 -7.21 8.98
N ALA A 366 38.84 -7.65 9.38
CA ALA A 366 38.63 -8.85 10.18
C ALA A 366 39.10 -10.13 9.47
N LEU A 367 38.91 -10.22 8.15
CA LEU A 367 39.43 -11.32 7.34
C LEU A 367 40.96 -11.38 7.39
N PHE A 368 41.63 -10.23 7.29
CA PHE A 368 43.09 -10.16 7.34
C PHE A 368 43.67 -10.37 8.74
N THR A 369 42.98 -9.95 9.81
CA THR A 369 43.50 -10.04 11.17
C THR A 369 43.13 -11.33 11.91
N GLY A 370 41.91 -11.83 11.72
CA GLY A 370 41.38 -12.99 12.45
C GLY A 370 40.78 -14.07 11.56
N GLY A 371 41.09 -14.01 10.26
CA GLY A 371 40.63 -15.00 9.28
C GLY A 371 39.14 -14.92 8.98
N THR A 372 38.69 -15.93 8.26
CA THR A 372 37.30 -16.03 7.78
C THR A 372 36.24 -16.08 8.89
N PRO A 373 36.46 -16.69 10.07
CA PRO A 373 35.44 -16.70 11.12
C PRO A 373 35.19 -15.31 11.71
N LEU A 374 36.25 -14.52 11.91
CA LEU A 374 36.13 -13.15 12.41
C LEU A 374 35.45 -12.25 11.38
N ALA A 375 35.82 -12.37 10.09
CA ALA A 375 35.16 -11.65 9.00
C ALA A 375 33.66 -11.93 8.96
N GLN A 376 33.27 -13.20 9.09
CA GLN A 376 31.86 -13.59 9.14
C GLN A 376 31.17 -12.99 10.37
N ALA A 377 31.79 -13.03 11.55
CA ALA A 377 31.18 -12.49 12.76
C ALA A 377 30.94 -10.97 12.68
N VAL A 378 31.86 -10.24 12.04
CA VAL A 378 31.76 -8.78 11.84
C VAL A 378 30.72 -8.39 10.79
N LEU A 379 30.60 -9.15 9.72
CA LEU A 379 29.69 -8.86 8.60
C LEU A 379 28.24 -9.28 8.88
N ARG A 380 28.01 -10.10 9.91
CA ARG A 380 26.71 -10.70 10.24
C ARG A 380 25.68 -9.87 11.02
N PRO A 381 26.03 -8.87 11.85
CA PRO A 381 25.03 -8.19 12.64
C PRO A 381 23.98 -7.53 11.73
N ASP A 382 22.71 -7.70 12.07
CA ASP A 382 21.60 -7.13 11.30
C ASP A 382 21.41 -5.66 11.71
N PHE A 383 21.94 -4.75 10.90
CA PHE A 383 21.79 -3.31 11.10
C PHE A 383 20.45 -2.76 10.57
N PHE A 384 19.69 -3.58 9.85
CA PHE A 384 18.68 -3.11 8.91
C PHE A 384 17.27 -3.50 9.32
N SER A 385 17.03 -4.77 9.64
CA SER A 385 15.66 -5.26 9.82
C SER A 385 14.93 -4.51 10.94
N PRO A 386 15.53 -4.25 12.12
CA PRO A 386 14.82 -3.52 13.18
C PRO A 386 14.37 -2.12 12.77
N VAL A 387 15.26 -1.38 12.10
CA VAL A 387 15.00 -0.01 11.63
C VAL A 387 13.90 -0.02 10.57
N LEU A 388 13.98 -0.97 9.62
CA LEU A 388 13.00 -1.09 8.56
C LEU A 388 11.61 -1.37 9.10
N VAL A 389 11.51 -2.31 10.02
CA VAL A 389 10.21 -2.73 10.51
C VAL A 389 9.62 -1.69 11.43
N HIS A 390 10.42 -1.11 12.32
CA HIS A 390 9.99 0.01 13.15
C HIS A 390 9.43 1.13 12.27
N ARG A 391 10.13 1.49 11.19
CA ARG A 391 9.66 2.50 10.25
C ARG A 391 8.34 2.14 9.58
N ARG A 392 8.14 0.89 9.16
CA ARG A 392 6.87 0.45 8.55
C ARG A 392 5.71 0.47 9.54
N ILE A 393 5.96 0.09 10.78
CA ILE A 393 4.95 0.13 11.83
C ILE A 393 4.61 1.59 12.17
N ALA A 394 5.63 2.42 12.41
CA ALA A 394 5.46 3.85 12.68
C ALA A 394 4.75 4.57 11.52
N ALA A 395 5.03 4.17 10.28
CA ALA A 395 4.35 4.68 9.09
C ALA A 395 2.85 4.37 9.10
N ALA A 396 2.49 3.12 9.36
CA ALA A 396 1.11 2.69 9.45
C ALA A 396 0.37 3.38 10.60
N GLU A 397 1.00 3.49 11.76
CA GLU A 397 0.42 4.18 12.92
C GLU A 397 0.24 5.68 12.67
N LEU A 398 1.23 6.32 12.05
CA LEU A 398 1.15 7.72 11.65
C LEU A 398 -0.02 7.92 10.70
N ALA A 399 -0.12 7.11 9.64
CA ALA A 399 -1.21 7.25 8.68
C ALA A 399 -2.59 6.96 9.26
N LEU A 400 -2.70 6.00 10.18
CA LEU A 400 -3.94 5.78 10.93
C LEU A 400 -4.31 7.04 11.71
N HIS A 401 -3.37 7.57 12.48
CA HIS A 401 -3.62 8.75 13.31
C HIS A 401 -4.02 9.97 12.47
N LEU A 402 -3.37 10.15 11.31
CA LEU A 402 -3.70 11.21 10.36
C LEU A 402 -5.09 10.98 9.73
N ALA A 403 -5.43 9.74 9.38
CA ALA A 403 -6.74 9.40 8.86
C ALA A 403 -7.87 9.63 9.89
N GLU A 404 -7.63 9.34 11.16
CA GLU A 404 -8.55 9.68 12.28
C GLU A 404 -8.79 11.19 12.37
N GLN A 405 -7.85 12.01 11.91
CA GLN A 405 -7.96 13.47 11.82
C GLN A 405 -8.50 13.96 10.46
N GLY A 406 -8.98 13.07 9.58
CA GLY A 406 -9.49 13.43 8.26
C GLY A 406 -8.41 13.83 7.24
N ILE A 407 -7.18 13.33 7.45
CA ILE A 407 -6.03 13.56 6.56
C ILE A 407 -5.72 12.26 5.83
N VAL A 408 -5.71 12.32 4.51
CA VAL A 408 -5.45 11.18 3.63
C VAL A 408 -4.00 11.22 3.15
N VAL A 409 -3.26 10.14 3.39
CA VAL A 409 -1.87 9.99 2.96
C VAL A 409 -1.76 8.91 1.89
N ARG A 410 -1.64 9.31 0.64
CA ARG A 410 -1.49 8.40 -0.51
C ARG A 410 -0.06 7.96 -0.76
N ASP A 411 0.92 8.81 -0.45
CA ASP A 411 2.34 8.50 -0.61
C ASP A 411 3.09 8.72 0.70
N PHE A 412 3.63 7.64 1.26
CA PHE A 412 4.45 7.70 2.46
C PHE A 412 5.77 8.46 2.23
N GLY A 413 6.28 8.47 0.98
CA GLY A 413 7.42 9.28 0.57
C GLY A 413 7.23 10.76 0.88
N ALA A 414 6.02 11.28 0.71
CA ALA A 414 5.70 12.67 1.02
C ALA A 414 5.79 12.96 2.53
N LEU A 415 5.31 12.05 3.39
CA LEU A 415 5.47 12.18 4.85
C LEU A 415 6.96 12.18 5.27
N LEU A 416 7.79 11.41 4.57
CA LEU A 416 9.23 11.40 4.84
C LEU A 416 9.88 12.70 4.38
N ALA A 417 9.46 13.25 3.25
CA ALA A 417 9.93 14.54 2.76
C ALA A 417 9.49 15.71 3.65
N ILE A 418 8.37 15.63 4.39
CA ILE A 418 8.00 16.61 5.43
C ILE A 418 9.08 16.72 6.52
N ARG A 419 9.81 15.64 6.82
CA ARG A 419 10.91 15.67 7.81
C ARG A 419 12.11 16.48 7.33
N GLU A 420 12.35 16.44 6.03
CA GLU A 420 13.46 17.13 5.37
C GLU A 420 13.06 18.55 4.94
N ALA A 421 11.77 18.86 4.95
CA ALA A 421 11.26 20.17 4.58
C ALA A 421 11.73 21.23 5.58
N ASP A 422 12.23 22.34 5.04
CA ASP A 422 12.63 23.52 5.79
C ASP A 422 11.73 24.71 5.47
N GLU A 423 10.76 24.56 4.57
CA GLU A 423 9.83 25.61 4.20
C GLU A 423 8.40 25.06 4.01
N ILE A 424 7.40 25.89 4.34
CA ILE A 424 6.00 25.66 4.00
C ILE A 424 5.42 26.82 3.19
N LEU A 425 4.84 26.50 2.04
CA LEU A 425 4.16 27.43 1.14
C LEU A 425 2.65 27.18 1.19
N LEU A 426 1.91 28.19 1.64
CA LEU A 426 0.46 28.22 1.69
C LEU A 426 -0.09 29.00 0.51
N ASP A 427 -0.98 28.36 -0.23
CA ASP A 427 -1.73 28.99 -1.30
C ASP A 427 -3.04 29.58 -0.77
N ASP A 428 -3.42 30.76 -1.25
CA ASP A 428 -4.70 31.39 -0.92
C ASP A 428 -5.89 30.80 -1.67
N SER A 429 -5.64 29.91 -2.63
CA SER A 429 -6.69 29.08 -3.23
C SER A 429 -7.44 28.24 -2.18
N VAL A 430 -6.84 28.04 -1.01
CA VAL A 430 -7.44 27.39 0.15
C VAL A 430 -8.11 28.43 1.05
N ALA A 431 -9.40 28.25 1.33
CA ALA A 431 -10.13 29.05 2.30
C ALA A 431 -9.78 28.62 3.74
N TRP A 432 -8.60 29.04 4.22
CA TRP A 432 -8.08 28.68 5.55
C TRP A 432 -9.03 29.06 6.67
N ASP A 433 -9.39 28.07 7.49
CA ASP A 433 -10.03 28.30 8.78
C ASP A 433 -8.95 28.64 9.81
N ALA A 434 -8.83 29.92 10.12
CA ALA A 434 -7.93 30.44 11.14
C ALA A 434 -8.65 30.73 12.46
N SER A 435 -9.93 30.38 12.60
CA SER A 435 -10.74 30.74 13.77
C SER A 435 -10.22 30.13 15.09
N SER A 436 -9.54 28.99 15.02
CA SER A 436 -8.97 28.30 16.17
C SER A 436 -7.58 28.79 16.57
N LEU A 437 -6.90 29.58 15.74
CA LEU A 437 -5.52 30.00 15.95
C LEU A 437 -5.46 31.48 16.30
N THR A 438 -4.75 31.79 17.39
CA THR A 438 -4.39 33.18 17.69
C THR A 438 -3.41 33.69 16.65
N SER A 439 -3.51 34.98 16.31
CA SER A 439 -2.69 35.62 15.28
C SER A 439 -1.20 35.31 15.46
N GLY A 440 -0.54 34.85 14.40
CA GLY A 440 0.88 34.52 14.35
C GLY A 440 1.27 33.15 14.92
N THR A 441 0.36 32.42 15.57
CA THR A 441 0.71 31.14 16.22
C THR A 441 1.03 30.02 15.25
N PHE A 442 0.45 30.03 14.06
CA PHE A 442 0.79 29.04 13.03
C PHE A 442 2.27 29.14 12.66
N GLY A 443 2.72 30.32 12.22
CA GLY A 443 4.12 30.57 11.86
C GLY A 443 5.09 30.30 12.99
N SER A 444 4.76 30.69 14.24
CA SER A 444 5.63 30.42 15.39
C SER A 444 5.72 28.92 15.74
N ARG A 445 4.62 28.17 15.61
CA ARG A 445 4.64 26.70 15.75
C ARG A 445 5.43 26.03 14.64
N MET A 446 5.27 26.45 13.39
CA MET A 446 6.06 25.94 12.26
C MET A 446 7.56 26.19 12.46
N ALA A 447 7.92 27.37 12.94
CA ALA A 447 9.30 27.72 13.29
C ALA A 447 9.85 26.86 14.44
N ALA A 448 9.07 26.66 15.51
CA ALA A 448 9.44 25.79 16.62
C ALA A 448 9.60 24.32 16.19
N LEU A 449 8.83 23.89 15.18
CA LEU A 449 8.99 22.58 14.57
C LEU A 449 10.24 22.49 13.69
N GLY A 450 10.85 23.61 13.30
CA GLY A 450 12.09 23.68 12.52
C GLY A 450 11.89 23.94 11.03
N LEU A 451 10.77 24.56 10.65
CA LEU A 451 10.60 25.19 9.34
C LEU A 451 11.14 26.63 9.42
N ARG A 452 12.08 26.97 8.55
CA ARG A 452 12.75 28.28 8.53
C ARG A 452 11.84 29.38 8.01
N GLU A 453 11.02 29.05 7.01
CA GLU A 453 10.15 30.01 6.35
C GLU A 453 8.72 29.48 6.23
N THR A 454 7.76 30.39 6.42
CA THR A 454 6.34 30.20 6.13
C THR A 454 5.95 31.24 5.08
N VAL A 455 5.58 30.77 3.89
CA VAL A 455 5.35 31.63 2.72
C VAL A 455 3.88 31.60 2.35
N LEU A 456 3.28 32.77 2.16
CA LEU A 456 1.90 32.91 1.70
C LEU A 456 1.85 33.46 0.27
N PHE A 457 1.23 32.74 -0.66
CA PHE A 457 0.91 33.28 -2.00
C PHE A 457 -0.56 33.69 -2.05
N ARG A 458 -0.86 34.95 -2.40
CA ARG A 458 -2.24 35.43 -2.61
C ARG A 458 -2.53 35.89 -4.04
N SER A 459 -3.76 35.73 -4.48
CA SER A 459 -4.33 36.16 -5.76
C SER A 459 -5.01 37.54 -5.73
N GLY A 460 -4.96 38.26 -4.60
CA GLY A 460 -5.67 39.52 -4.36
C GLY A 460 -4.81 40.79 -4.25
N ARG A 461 -5.41 41.89 -3.77
CA ARG A 461 -4.71 43.18 -3.51
C ARG A 461 -3.69 43.05 -2.38
N GLU A 462 -2.67 43.91 -2.42
CA GLU A 462 -1.52 43.89 -1.50
C GLU A 462 -1.90 44.11 -0.03
N ASP A 463 -2.83 45.03 0.26
CA ASP A 463 -3.27 45.32 1.63
C ASP A 463 -3.90 44.11 2.34
N ASP A 464 -4.69 43.31 1.61
CA ASP A 464 -5.29 42.08 2.13
C ASP A 464 -4.25 40.99 2.36
N ALA A 465 -3.13 41.02 1.61
CA ALA A 465 -2.07 40.04 1.74
C ALA A 465 -1.27 40.24 3.03
N GLN A 466 -0.98 41.48 3.41
CA GLN A 466 -0.22 41.80 4.61
C GLN A 466 -0.97 41.41 5.90
N ASP A 467 -2.28 41.66 5.96
CA ASP A 467 -3.09 41.28 7.12
C ASP A 467 -3.19 39.76 7.27
N ALA A 468 -3.50 39.01 6.20
CA ALA A 468 -3.50 37.55 6.24
C ALA A 468 -2.13 36.96 6.58
N ALA A 469 -1.04 37.51 6.03
CA ALA A 469 0.32 37.11 6.35
C ALA A 469 0.62 37.32 7.85
N SER A 470 0.23 38.47 8.40
CA SER A 470 0.38 38.78 9.83
C SER A 470 -0.42 37.82 10.72
N ARG A 471 -1.67 37.52 10.34
CA ARG A 471 -2.54 36.56 11.06
C ARG A 471 -2.00 35.15 11.06
N LEU A 472 -1.42 34.70 9.95
CA LEU A 472 -0.79 33.38 9.84
C LEU A 472 0.62 33.34 10.45
N GLY A 473 1.25 34.49 10.67
CA GLY A 473 2.67 34.57 11.01
C GLY A 473 3.58 34.15 9.85
N ALA A 474 3.18 34.43 8.62
CA ALA A 474 3.99 34.17 7.44
C ALA A 474 5.23 35.07 7.44
N THR A 475 6.40 34.47 7.27
CA THR A 475 7.69 35.19 7.22
C THR A 475 7.87 35.92 5.90
N ARG A 476 7.24 35.42 4.82
CA ARG A 476 7.19 36.05 3.51
C ARG A 476 5.79 35.92 2.94
N HIS A 477 5.38 36.91 2.16
CA HIS A 477 4.16 36.83 1.37
C HIS A 477 4.42 37.38 -0.03
N PHE A 478 3.72 36.82 -1.01
CA PHE A 478 3.81 37.23 -2.40
C PHE A 478 2.40 37.43 -2.95
N VAL A 479 2.20 38.54 -3.66
CA VAL A 479 1.03 38.73 -4.50
C VAL A 479 1.32 38.06 -5.85
N ARG A 480 0.45 37.14 -6.26
CA ARG A 480 0.56 36.42 -7.53
C ARG A 480 0.58 37.43 -8.67
N SER A 481 1.67 37.40 -9.43
CA SER A 481 1.85 38.20 -10.64
C SER A 481 2.28 37.30 -11.78
N ALA A 482 2.36 37.85 -13.00
CA ALA A 482 2.89 37.10 -14.14
C ALA A 482 4.33 36.60 -13.92
N VAL A 483 5.08 37.24 -13.02
CA VAL A 483 6.47 36.89 -12.69
C VAL A 483 6.55 36.00 -11.44
N HIS A 484 5.73 36.29 -10.44
CA HIS A 484 5.70 35.58 -9.16
C HIS A 484 4.54 34.59 -9.11
N THR A 485 4.80 33.39 -9.61
CA THR A 485 3.88 32.26 -9.52
C THR A 485 4.39 31.25 -8.49
N PRO A 486 3.51 30.45 -7.86
CA PRO A 486 3.96 29.36 -7.00
C PRO A 486 4.92 28.41 -7.73
N ALA A 487 4.68 28.14 -9.02
CA ALA A 487 5.57 27.30 -9.82
C ALA A 487 6.98 27.88 -9.98
N SER A 488 7.11 29.18 -10.30
CA SER A 488 8.43 29.82 -10.42
C SER A 488 9.16 29.87 -9.08
N TYR A 489 8.45 30.14 -8.00
CA TYR A 489 9.00 30.13 -6.65
C TYR A 489 9.48 28.75 -6.21
N LEU A 490 8.66 27.71 -6.37
CA LEU A 490 9.04 26.33 -6.04
C LEU A 490 10.24 25.87 -6.86
N ALA A 491 10.31 26.23 -8.15
CA ALA A 491 11.46 25.92 -8.99
C ALA A 491 12.75 26.61 -8.49
N GLN A 492 12.67 27.88 -8.10
CA GLN A 492 13.79 28.64 -7.57
C GLN A 492 14.29 28.07 -6.24
N GLN A 493 13.39 27.82 -5.29
CA GLN A 493 13.77 27.29 -3.97
C GLN A 493 14.36 25.89 -4.06
N ARG A 494 13.84 25.04 -4.95
CA ARG A 494 14.43 23.72 -5.23
C ARG A 494 15.81 23.83 -5.86
N PHE A 495 16.05 24.81 -6.73
CA PHE A 495 17.38 25.08 -7.29
C PHE A 495 18.38 25.46 -6.17
N LEU A 496 17.91 26.17 -5.14
CA LEU A 496 18.69 26.50 -3.94
C LEU A 496 18.83 25.33 -2.94
N GLY A 497 18.19 24.19 -3.21
CA GLY A 497 18.27 22.99 -2.37
C GLY A 497 17.28 22.96 -1.20
N HIS A 498 16.34 23.89 -1.14
CA HIS A 498 15.26 23.87 -0.15
C HIS A 498 14.24 22.78 -0.46
N ARG A 499 13.58 22.28 0.59
CA ARG A 499 12.54 21.25 0.52
C ARG A 499 11.23 21.84 1.03
N ILE A 500 10.21 21.83 0.17
CA ILE A 500 9.04 22.69 0.39
C ILE A 500 7.78 21.84 0.52
N ILE A 501 7.02 22.12 1.58
CA ILE A 501 5.64 21.66 1.74
C ILE A 501 4.74 22.67 1.02
N HIS A 502 4.13 22.28 -0.09
CA HIS A 502 3.22 23.15 -0.84
C HIS A 502 1.79 22.74 -0.56
N VAL A 503 1.02 23.64 0.08
CA VAL A 503 -0.37 23.39 0.41
C VAL A 503 -1.29 24.20 -0.49
N HIS A 504 -2.17 23.51 -1.22
CA HIS A 504 -3.00 24.11 -2.26
C HIS A 504 -4.42 23.52 -2.28
N ALA A 505 -5.38 24.22 -2.89
CA ALA A 505 -6.71 23.66 -3.10
C ALA A 505 -6.68 22.58 -4.19
N VAL A 506 -7.55 21.56 -4.08
CA VAL A 506 -7.64 20.48 -5.08
C VAL A 506 -7.84 21.00 -6.50
N HIS A 507 -8.67 22.02 -6.67
CA HIS A 507 -8.97 22.60 -7.99
C HIS A 507 -8.04 23.75 -8.39
N GLY A 508 -7.11 24.14 -7.52
CA GLY A 508 -6.18 25.26 -7.73
C GLY A 508 -4.74 24.84 -8.03
N ALA A 509 -4.48 23.53 -8.14
CA ALA A 509 -3.14 23.02 -8.38
C ALA A 509 -2.63 23.48 -9.76
N ASP A 510 -1.60 24.32 -9.76
CA ASP A 510 -0.83 24.56 -10.99
C ASP A 510 -0.15 23.24 -11.39
N PRO A 511 -0.46 22.65 -12.56
CA PRO A 511 0.12 21.38 -12.99
C PRO A 511 1.65 21.44 -13.15
N HIS A 512 2.22 22.65 -13.26
CA HIS A 512 3.66 22.88 -13.35
C HIS A 512 4.34 23.08 -11.99
N ALA A 513 3.58 23.31 -10.92
CA ALA A 513 4.10 23.49 -9.56
C ALA A 513 4.52 22.14 -8.95
N ARG A 514 5.73 21.69 -9.29
CA ARG A 514 6.34 20.51 -8.67
C ARG A 514 6.94 20.87 -7.32
N SER A 515 6.22 20.62 -6.23
CA SER A 515 6.78 20.65 -4.87
C SER A 515 7.39 19.30 -4.47
N ASP A 516 8.18 19.28 -3.40
CA ASP A 516 8.67 18.04 -2.80
C ASP A 516 7.56 17.32 -2.02
N VAL A 517 6.69 18.10 -1.36
CA VAL A 517 5.52 17.60 -0.63
C VAL A 517 4.27 18.38 -1.04
N PRO A 518 3.54 17.93 -2.07
CA PRO A 518 2.23 18.48 -2.39
C PRO A 518 1.18 18.03 -1.37
N VAL A 519 0.46 19.00 -0.81
CA VAL A 519 -0.63 18.79 0.14
C VAL A 519 -1.87 19.45 -0.46
N ALA A 520 -2.86 18.65 -0.87
CA ALA A 520 -4.11 19.19 -1.39
C ALA A 520 -5.14 19.39 -0.27
N VAL A 521 -5.96 20.42 -0.36
CA VAL A 521 -7.01 20.72 0.62
C VAL A 521 -8.37 20.80 -0.06
N GLY A 522 -9.36 20.13 0.54
CA GLY A 522 -10.76 20.18 0.14
C GLY A 522 -11.46 18.81 0.15
N PRO A 523 -12.80 18.78 0.07
CA PRO A 523 -13.57 17.53 0.14
C PRO A 523 -13.27 16.60 -1.04
N ALA A 524 -12.91 17.16 -2.20
CA ALA A 524 -12.52 16.40 -3.38
C ALA A 524 -11.21 15.62 -3.19
N VAL A 525 -10.38 15.96 -2.18
CA VAL A 525 -9.20 15.16 -1.81
C VAL A 525 -9.61 13.74 -1.45
N LEU A 526 -10.78 13.55 -0.85
CA LEU A 526 -11.25 12.24 -0.41
C LEU A 526 -11.77 11.38 -1.58
N ALA A 527 -12.00 11.98 -2.75
CA ALA A 527 -12.47 11.25 -3.92
C ALA A 527 -11.34 10.41 -4.53
N ALA A 528 -11.70 9.23 -5.04
CA ALA A 528 -10.80 8.37 -5.79
C ALA A 528 -10.26 9.10 -7.03
N GLY A 529 -8.92 9.17 -7.14
CA GLY A 529 -8.23 9.81 -8.28
C GLY A 529 -7.58 11.17 -7.99
N ALA A 530 -7.68 11.71 -6.77
CA ALA A 530 -6.87 12.86 -6.38
C ALA A 530 -5.37 12.49 -6.42
N THR A 531 -4.58 13.26 -7.16
CA THR A 531 -3.16 12.97 -7.44
C THR A 531 -2.22 13.41 -6.33
N ALA A 532 -2.68 14.27 -5.41
CA ALA A 532 -1.83 14.77 -4.35
C ALA A 532 -1.47 13.65 -3.34
N PRO A 533 -0.19 13.53 -2.97
CA PRO A 533 0.29 12.46 -2.09
C PRO A 533 -0.22 12.61 -0.67
N ILE A 534 -0.56 13.82 -0.24
CA ILE A 534 -1.23 14.09 1.03
C ILE A 534 -2.43 14.98 0.71
N GLY A 535 -3.54 14.80 1.41
CA GLY A 535 -4.49 15.88 1.47
C GLY A 535 -5.38 15.89 2.69
N LEU A 536 -5.97 17.06 2.90
CA LEU A 536 -6.79 17.41 4.04
C LEU A 536 -8.23 17.60 3.57
N ALA A 537 -9.18 16.95 4.24
CA ALA A 537 -10.60 17.13 3.93
C ALA A 537 -11.09 18.56 4.18
N ALA A 538 -10.53 19.22 5.20
CA ALA A 538 -10.88 20.57 5.63
C ALA A 538 -9.64 21.48 5.65
N PRO A 539 -9.81 22.79 5.40
CA PRO A 539 -8.74 23.79 5.40
C PRO A 539 -8.34 24.23 6.82
N ASP A 540 -7.98 23.24 7.64
CA ASP A 540 -7.68 23.41 9.06
C ASP A 540 -6.15 23.45 9.28
N LEU A 541 -5.66 24.61 9.71
CA LEU A 541 -4.24 24.84 9.96
C LEU A 541 -3.73 24.10 11.22
N GLU A 542 -4.60 23.80 12.17
CA GLU A 542 -4.22 23.04 13.36
C GLU A 542 -3.92 21.58 12.99
N ARG A 543 -4.72 21.00 12.09
CA ARG A 543 -4.42 19.68 11.51
C ARG A 543 -3.11 19.65 10.75
N LEU A 544 -2.82 20.71 9.99
CA LEU A 544 -1.55 20.84 9.29
C LEU A 544 -0.36 20.88 10.28
N CYS A 545 -0.50 21.62 11.39
CA CYS A 545 0.47 21.59 12.48
C CYS A 545 0.65 20.17 13.05
N ALA A 546 -0.46 19.49 13.34
CA ALA A 546 -0.44 18.14 13.90
C ALA A 546 0.28 17.14 12.99
N ILE A 547 0.13 17.26 11.66
CA ILE A 547 0.88 16.45 10.68
C ILE A 547 2.38 16.65 10.87
N VAL A 548 2.85 17.89 10.80
CA VAL A 548 4.29 18.19 10.84
C VAL A 548 4.88 17.79 12.19
N GLU A 549 4.19 18.10 13.28
CA GLU A 549 4.59 17.73 14.64
C GLU A 549 4.73 16.22 14.79
N ARG A 550 3.72 15.46 14.36
CA ARG A 550 3.74 14.00 14.48
C ARG A 550 4.80 13.37 13.59
N VAL A 551 4.94 13.84 12.36
CA VAL A 551 5.97 13.39 11.41
C VAL A 551 7.37 13.62 12.00
N ARG A 552 7.65 14.78 12.61
CA ARG A 552 8.94 15.07 13.24
C ARG A 552 9.15 14.29 14.53
N ALA A 553 8.11 14.07 15.34
CA ALA A 553 8.21 13.22 16.53
C ALA A 553 8.66 11.79 16.19
N THR A 554 8.14 11.20 15.12
CA THR A 554 8.55 9.85 14.67
C THR A 554 10.01 9.77 14.20
N GLN A 555 10.64 10.89 13.83
CA GLN A 555 12.07 10.93 13.48
C GLN A 555 12.98 10.75 14.70
N GLY A 556 12.57 11.29 15.86
CA GLY A 556 13.28 11.10 17.12
C GLY A 556 13.33 9.62 17.51
N GLU A 557 12.20 8.92 17.38
CA GLU A 557 12.10 7.48 17.64
C GLU A 557 12.95 6.66 16.67
N GLU A 558 12.89 6.95 15.35
CA GLU A 558 13.71 6.25 14.36
C GLU A 558 15.21 6.44 14.63
N THR A 559 15.62 7.65 15.03
CA THR A 559 17.01 7.95 15.38
C THR A 559 17.45 7.19 16.63
N ALA A 560 16.58 7.08 17.64
CA ALA A 560 16.86 6.28 18.83
C ALA A 560 17.02 4.79 18.49
N VAL A 561 16.13 4.22 17.65
CA VAL A 561 16.22 2.83 17.20
C VAL A 561 17.49 2.58 16.40
N LYS A 562 17.87 3.50 15.49
CA LYS A 562 19.14 3.44 14.75
C LYS A 562 20.35 3.43 15.68
N ARG A 563 20.43 4.38 16.61
CA ARG A 563 21.54 4.47 17.59
C ARG A 563 21.65 3.20 18.42
N MET A 564 20.53 2.69 18.92
CA MET A 564 20.48 1.46 19.70
C MET A 564 20.92 0.23 18.89
N THR A 565 20.47 0.11 17.63
CA THR A 565 20.88 -0.99 16.74
C THR A 565 22.39 -0.94 16.46
N VAL A 566 22.93 0.25 16.17
CA VAL A 566 24.37 0.45 15.98
C VAL A 566 25.16 0.12 17.25
N ALA A 567 24.71 0.57 18.42
CA ALA A 567 25.37 0.31 19.69
C ALA A 567 25.41 -1.19 20.04
N VAL A 568 24.29 -1.90 19.88
CA VAL A 568 24.21 -3.35 20.10
C VAL A 568 25.16 -4.10 19.17
N ASN A 569 25.13 -3.78 17.87
CA ASN A 569 25.98 -4.46 16.89
C ASN A 569 27.46 -4.13 17.10
N ALA A 570 27.81 -2.90 17.47
CA ALA A 570 29.18 -2.52 17.82
C ALA A 570 29.68 -3.28 19.06
N ALA A 571 28.83 -3.43 20.09
CA ALA A 571 29.16 -4.20 21.28
C ALA A 571 29.38 -5.68 20.96
N LEU A 572 28.56 -6.27 20.06
CA LEU A 572 28.71 -7.65 19.62
C LEU A 572 30.00 -7.87 18.81
N ILE A 573 30.34 -6.93 17.93
CA ILE A 573 31.61 -6.95 17.20
C ILE A 573 32.77 -6.88 18.18
N GLY A 574 32.72 -5.96 19.15
CA GLY A 574 33.73 -5.84 20.20
C GLY A 574 33.87 -7.13 21.03
N ALA A 575 32.77 -7.72 21.48
CA ALA A 575 32.79 -8.98 22.19
C ALA A 575 33.38 -10.12 21.34
N CYS A 576 33.11 -10.13 20.04
CA CYS A 576 33.69 -11.13 19.14
C CYS A 576 35.21 -10.98 19.00
N VAL A 577 35.69 -9.74 18.82
CA VAL A 577 37.12 -9.43 18.67
C VAL A 577 37.89 -9.66 19.98
N TYR A 578 37.36 -9.19 21.11
CA TYR A 578 38.10 -9.14 22.37
C TYR A 578 37.80 -10.31 23.31
N ALA A 579 36.60 -10.88 23.28
CA ALA A 579 36.21 -11.98 24.16
C ALA A 579 36.23 -13.35 23.47
N GLY A 580 36.69 -13.43 22.22
CA GLY A 580 36.79 -14.68 21.47
C GLY A 580 35.44 -15.35 21.21
N LEU A 581 34.36 -14.57 21.15
CA LEU A 581 33.02 -15.10 20.96
C LEU A 581 32.94 -15.81 19.60
N SER A 582 32.40 -17.03 19.57
CA SER A 582 32.28 -17.77 18.31
C SER A 582 31.29 -17.09 17.36
N ALA A 583 31.43 -17.33 16.05
CA ALA A 583 30.54 -16.77 15.05
C ALA A 583 29.07 -17.19 15.27
N THR A 584 28.83 -18.39 15.84
CA THR A 584 27.51 -18.84 16.28
C THR A 584 27.01 -18.03 17.48
N GLY A 585 27.87 -17.79 18.47
CA GLY A 585 27.54 -16.96 19.63
C GLY A 585 27.09 -15.56 19.24
N VAL A 586 27.78 -14.93 18.27
CA VAL A 586 27.41 -13.59 17.78
C VAL A 586 26.03 -13.59 17.14
N VAL A 587 25.73 -14.60 16.33
CA VAL A 587 24.40 -14.71 15.70
C VAL A 587 23.32 -14.93 16.76
N VAL A 588 23.55 -15.79 17.74
CA VAL A 588 22.57 -16.08 18.80
C VAL A 588 22.31 -14.84 19.66
N ILE A 589 23.36 -14.18 20.18
CA ILE A 589 23.21 -13.00 21.03
C ILE A 589 22.64 -11.82 20.22
N GLY A 590 23.12 -11.63 18.98
CA GLY A 590 22.59 -10.61 18.08
C GLY A 590 21.09 -10.80 17.83
N THR A 591 20.68 -12.02 17.50
CA THR A 591 19.26 -12.36 17.30
C THR A 591 18.45 -12.13 18.57
N ALA A 592 18.95 -12.55 19.73
CA ALA A 592 18.26 -12.35 21.00
C ALA A 592 18.11 -10.87 21.34
N ALA A 593 19.14 -10.06 21.09
CA ALA A 593 19.07 -8.61 21.25
C ALA A 593 18.05 -8.01 20.28
N THR A 594 18.09 -8.38 18.99
CA THR A 594 17.11 -7.97 17.98
C THR A 594 15.67 -8.34 18.40
N ALA A 595 15.46 -9.54 18.93
CA ALA A 595 14.17 -9.98 19.43
C ALA A 595 13.73 -9.25 20.71
N GLY A 596 14.64 -8.94 21.61
CA GLY A 596 14.36 -8.09 22.77
C GLY A 596 13.93 -6.69 22.35
N LEU A 597 14.61 -6.09 21.38
CA LEU A 597 14.22 -4.80 20.80
C LEU A 597 12.84 -4.87 20.16
N TRP A 598 12.56 -5.94 19.43
CA TRP A 598 11.27 -6.20 18.81
C TRP A 598 10.13 -6.29 19.84
N LEU A 599 10.29 -7.14 20.84
CA LEU A 599 9.28 -7.33 21.90
C LEU A 599 9.09 -6.04 22.70
N GLY A 600 10.16 -5.27 22.91
CA GLY A 600 10.08 -3.95 23.51
C GLY A 600 9.27 -2.96 22.67
N LEU A 601 9.45 -2.97 21.35
CA LEU A 601 8.65 -2.19 20.41
C LEU A 601 7.18 -2.64 20.45
N GLU A 602 6.88 -3.93 20.26
CA GLU A 602 5.50 -4.45 20.34
C GLU A 602 4.82 -4.11 21.67
N GLY A 603 5.55 -4.22 22.78
CA GLY A 603 5.05 -3.86 24.10
C GLY A 603 4.73 -2.37 24.26
N ARG A 604 5.47 -1.48 23.58
CA ARG A 604 5.14 -0.04 23.54
C ARG A 604 3.89 0.22 22.69
N LEU A 605 3.76 -0.42 21.53
CA LEU A 605 2.58 -0.31 20.66
C LEU A 605 1.32 -0.80 21.37
N GLY A 606 1.42 -1.89 22.14
CA GLY A 606 0.32 -2.38 22.95
C GLY A 606 -0.13 -1.41 24.05
N ARG A 607 0.79 -0.59 24.58
CA ARG A 607 0.49 0.41 25.63
C ARG A 607 -0.10 1.70 25.07
N THR A 608 0.42 2.23 23.97
CA THR A 608 -0.16 3.41 23.29
C THR A 608 -1.59 3.11 22.86
N ALA A 609 -1.85 1.89 22.36
CA ALA A 609 -3.19 1.45 22.03
C ALA A 609 -4.17 1.43 23.21
N ARG A 610 -3.71 1.14 24.43
CA ARG A 610 -4.54 1.08 25.64
C ARG A 610 -4.74 2.43 26.32
N ARG A 611 -3.90 3.43 26.03
CA ARG A 611 -3.91 4.72 26.73
C ARG A 611 -4.86 5.75 26.13
N HIS A 612 -5.54 5.49 25.01
CA HIS A 612 -6.55 6.42 24.52
C HIS A 612 -7.81 6.37 25.42
N PRO A 613 -8.09 7.42 26.22
CA PRO A 613 -9.16 7.39 27.23
C PRO A 613 -10.56 7.47 26.62
N GLY A 614 -10.67 8.01 25.39
CA GLY A 614 -11.97 8.33 24.77
C GLY A 614 -12.89 7.12 24.54
N LEU A 615 -12.36 5.90 24.41
CA LEU A 615 -13.20 4.70 24.27
C LEU A 615 -13.81 4.24 25.59
N ARG A 616 -13.21 4.57 26.75
CA ARG A 616 -13.77 4.21 28.06
C ARG A 616 -14.88 5.16 28.51
N GLU A 617 -14.81 6.44 28.16
CA GLU A 617 -15.88 7.40 28.47
C GLU A 617 -17.14 7.16 27.62
N VAL A 618 -17.00 6.82 26.34
CA VAL A 618 -18.16 6.49 25.48
C VAL A 618 -18.86 5.20 25.94
N GLN A 619 -18.13 4.20 26.45
CA GLN A 619 -18.75 3.01 27.05
C GLN A 619 -19.34 3.27 28.44
N ALA A 620 -18.81 4.21 29.22
CA ALA A 620 -19.37 4.58 30.52
C ALA A 620 -20.67 5.38 30.41
N HIS A 621 -20.88 6.13 29.32
CA HIS A 621 -22.14 6.84 29.03
C HIS A 621 -23.18 6.01 28.26
N ALA A 622 -22.80 4.84 27.75
CA ALA A 622 -23.73 3.88 27.13
C ALA A 622 -24.33 2.87 28.13
N ALA A 623 -24.02 2.98 29.43
CA ALA A 623 -24.73 2.21 30.45
C ALA A 623 -26.19 2.71 30.51
N PRO A 624 -27.20 1.83 30.39
CA PRO A 624 -28.59 2.25 30.45
C PRO A 624 -28.84 2.91 31.80
N VAL A 625 -29.31 4.16 31.78
CA VAL A 625 -29.79 4.86 32.98
C VAL A 625 -30.88 3.98 33.62
N PRO A 626 -30.66 3.40 34.81
CA PRO A 626 -31.67 2.60 35.47
C PRO A 626 -32.68 3.56 36.08
N GLY A 627 -33.77 3.90 35.37
CA GLY A 627 -34.79 4.76 35.98
C GLY A 627 -35.86 5.45 35.12
N GLN A 628 -36.13 5.01 33.87
CA GLN A 628 -37.23 5.60 33.07
C GLN A 628 -38.22 4.58 32.54
N GLY A 629 -38.67 3.66 33.41
CA GLY A 629 -39.65 2.63 33.06
C GLY A 629 -40.67 2.39 34.16
N ALA A 630 -41.32 3.44 34.67
CA ALA A 630 -42.51 3.30 35.53
C ALA A 630 -43.26 4.63 35.63
N LEU A 631 -43.98 5.03 34.58
CA LEU A 631 -45.09 6.00 34.63
C LEU A 631 -45.72 6.06 33.23
N GLY A 632 -46.72 5.21 32.99
CA GLY A 632 -47.40 5.18 31.69
C GLY A 632 -48.32 4.00 31.48
N ALA A 633 -49.15 3.66 32.48
CA ALA A 633 -50.28 2.75 32.33
C ALA A 633 -51.37 3.10 33.36
N ALA A 634 -52.05 4.22 33.12
CA ALA A 634 -53.36 4.55 33.69
C ALA A 634 -53.95 5.77 32.94
N ALA A 635 -54.59 5.51 31.80
CA ALA A 635 -55.68 6.29 31.22
C ALA A 635 -56.26 5.47 30.05
#